data_AF-A0A8J5JDR3-F1
#
_entry.id   AF-A0A8J5JDR3-F1
#
_cell.length_a   1.000
_cell.length_b   1.000
_cell.length_c   1.000
_cell.angle_alpha   90.00
_cell.angle_beta   90.00
_cell.angle_gamma   90.00
#
_symmetry.space_group_name_H-M   'P 1'
#
loop_
_entity.id
_entity.type
_entity.pdbx_description
1 polymer ?
#
loop_
_entity_poly.entity_id
_entity_poly.type
_entity_poly.pdbx_seq_one_letter_code
_entity_poly.pdbx_strand_id
1 'polypeptide(L)'
;MICWGLYSVPSFGSEWFWNYWQSGHNPPYVDFMNKNYRPNFTYQDFAPQFTAEFYDPLEWASLFNASGARYTVFVTKHHEGYTMWPSKYSWNWNTMDVGPKRDLVGDLAKAMRSTTPNVHFGVYHSLYEWYNPLYLQDKSNKFMTNDFVTRKTIPELHELVNNYQPEVIWSDGDWEAPDWYWNSTLFLAWLFNDSPVKDTVVVNGRWGIGIPCHHGSFYNCKDRYNPGVLQPHKWENAMTLDKLSWGYRRHAPATDYLTIHDLLTQLAQTISCGGNLLVNVGPTHDGRIPPIMEERLRQLGSWLNINGDAVYDSTPWTHQNDSVTPGVWYTSRAGVVYGLVLTWPKENIVSLGSVVSTPESRITMLGYHSDYNSYLEFTTLEKGTEVKFPPMSEVGSQGRNPDRMCVCWLRPSVQAGMCRLTHLLFLLGVALAKYDPTWNSLDTRPLPPWYDGAKIGIFLHWGVFSVPSFGSEWFWQNWQGSHGKQYVEFMKENYRPGFTYQDFAPQFTAEFYDPEEWASIFNASGARYVVLTSKHHEGFTNWPSKYSWNWNSMDVGPKRDLLGDLAKAIRSKTPKIHFGLYHSLYEWFHPLYLQDKTNEFQTSNFVKTKTMPELYELVNDYQPEVVWSDGDWETEDWYWNSTVFLAWLFNDSPVKDTVVVNDRWGRGIPCHHGSYYTCTDRYNPGVLQPHKWENCMTLDRHSWGYRRNSRVADYLTPLDLITEMAMTISCGGNILINAGPTHDGRIPPIMEERLRQLGSWLNINGDAVYDSRPWIHQNDSVTPGVWFTSKGDEVFAIVLSWPKNDVLNLGSVVSTPTTHLSILGYHENNIRRNLHFKSAIKRMQVVFPPMSDINSQWAWVVVMSGVKPASRPSLPPKIMSFNTP
;
A
#
# COMPACT_ATOMS: atom_id res chain seq x y z
N MET A 1 0.66 4.64 20.83
CA MET A 1 -0.57 5.40 21.08
C MET A 1 -1.59 5.03 20.00
N ILE A 2 -2.87 5.03 20.36
CA ILE A 2 -3.97 4.69 19.45
C ILE A 2 -4.92 5.87 19.46
N CYS A 3 -4.74 6.79 18.51
CA CYS A 3 -5.52 8.02 18.39
C CYS A 3 -6.82 7.72 17.62
N TRP A 4 -7.85 7.34 18.37
CA TRP A 4 -9.16 6.98 17.84
C TRP A 4 -10.27 7.72 18.59
N GLY A 5 -11.22 8.30 17.85
CA GLY A 5 -12.29 9.14 18.39
C GLY A 5 -13.21 9.64 17.28
N LEU A 6 -14.14 10.54 17.59
CA LEU A 6 -15.17 10.99 16.63
C LEU A 6 -14.60 11.70 15.41
N TYR A 7 -13.43 12.32 15.53
CA TYR A 7 -12.71 12.93 14.40
C TYR A 7 -12.34 11.93 13.30
N SER A 8 -12.32 10.62 13.59
CA SER A 8 -12.12 9.58 12.58
C SER A 8 -13.33 9.40 11.65
N VAL A 9 -14.50 9.97 11.97
CA VAL A 9 -15.68 9.92 11.08
C VAL A 9 -15.50 10.83 9.86
N PRO A 10 -15.28 12.15 10.00
CA PRO A 10 -14.97 12.99 8.84
C PRO A 10 -13.64 12.59 8.20
N SER A 11 -12.69 12.08 8.99
CA SER A 11 -11.37 11.60 8.52
C SER A 11 -10.61 12.62 7.66
N PHE A 12 -10.85 13.92 7.88
CA PHE A 12 -10.30 14.99 7.07
C PHE A 12 -9.37 15.87 7.91
N GLY A 13 -8.08 15.86 7.58
CA GLY A 13 -7.11 16.79 8.14
C GLY A 13 -6.55 16.30 9.47
N SER A 14 -7.17 16.61 10.60
CA SER A 14 -6.59 16.29 11.91
C SER A 14 -7.64 15.93 12.95
N GLU A 15 -7.18 15.35 14.06
CA GLU A 15 -7.95 15.12 15.27
C GLU A 15 -8.52 16.41 15.89
N TRP A 16 -8.01 17.58 15.49
CA TRP A 16 -8.53 18.91 15.83
C TRP A 16 -9.71 19.36 14.96
N PHE A 17 -10.29 18.46 14.16
CA PHE A 17 -11.35 18.75 13.19
C PHE A 17 -12.45 19.67 13.74
N TRP A 18 -13.02 19.33 14.90
CA TRP A 18 -14.14 20.09 15.46
C TRP A 18 -13.75 21.55 15.71
N ASN A 19 -12.61 21.76 16.36
CA ASN A 19 -12.14 23.10 16.67
C ASN A 19 -11.81 23.90 15.40
N TYR A 20 -11.16 23.28 14.40
CA TYR A 20 -10.84 23.96 13.15
C TYR A 20 -12.08 24.35 12.35
N TRP A 21 -13.06 23.45 12.26
CA TRP A 21 -14.32 23.73 11.59
C TRP A 21 -15.13 24.81 12.33
N GLN A 22 -15.32 24.65 13.64
CA GLN A 22 -16.18 25.51 14.46
C GLN A 22 -15.61 26.92 14.64
N SER A 23 -14.27 27.08 14.63
CA SER A 23 -13.63 28.40 14.72
C SER A 23 -13.90 29.29 13.51
N GLY A 24 -14.29 28.73 12.37
CA GLY A 24 -14.51 29.46 11.11
C GLY A 24 -13.24 30.03 10.46
N HIS A 25 -12.08 29.93 11.12
CA HIS A 25 -10.81 30.50 10.65
C HIS A 25 -9.96 29.53 9.81
N ASN A 26 -10.48 28.32 9.52
CA ASN A 26 -9.76 27.30 8.75
C ASN A 26 -10.57 26.91 7.49
N PRO A 27 -10.46 27.69 6.39
CA PRO A 27 -11.31 27.54 5.21
C PRO A 27 -11.38 26.11 4.66
N PRO A 28 -10.29 25.33 4.55
CA PRO A 28 -10.37 23.95 4.05
C PRO A 28 -11.35 23.04 4.80
N TYR A 29 -11.46 23.18 6.13
CA TYR A 29 -12.39 22.37 6.95
C TYR A 29 -13.83 22.86 6.77
N VAL A 30 -14.03 24.17 6.68
CA VAL A 30 -15.34 24.79 6.43
C VAL A 30 -15.85 24.42 5.03
N ASP A 31 -15.00 24.50 4.02
CA ASP A 31 -15.30 24.16 2.63
C ASP A 31 -15.62 22.67 2.48
N PHE A 32 -14.82 21.79 3.13
CA PHE A 32 -15.12 20.37 3.22
C PHE A 32 -16.50 20.12 3.82
N MET A 33 -16.86 20.80 4.92
CA MET A 33 -18.17 20.63 5.53
C MET A 33 -19.31 21.14 4.65
N ASN A 34 -19.15 22.33 4.06
CA ASN A 34 -20.14 22.93 3.17
C ASN A 34 -20.36 22.11 1.88
N LYS A 35 -19.30 21.48 1.36
CA LYS A 35 -19.36 20.68 0.14
C LYS A 35 -20.02 19.33 0.36
N ASN A 36 -19.74 18.68 1.50
CA ASN A 36 -20.06 17.26 1.68
C ASN A 36 -21.21 16.98 2.65
N TYR A 37 -21.64 17.97 3.45
CA TYR A 37 -22.67 17.79 4.47
C TYR A 37 -23.82 18.78 4.29
N ARG A 38 -25.00 18.37 4.78
CA ARG A 38 -26.22 19.18 4.68
C ARG A 38 -26.09 20.49 5.49
N PRO A 39 -26.86 21.54 5.15
CA PRO A 39 -26.98 22.72 6.00
C PRO A 39 -27.40 22.35 7.43
N ASN A 40 -26.88 23.08 8.43
CA ASN A 40 -27.10 22.87 9.86
C ASN A 40 -26.60 21.51 10.41
N PHE A 41 -25.73 20.80 9.69
CA PHE A 41 -25.00 19.66 10.27
C PHE A 41 -24.13 20.15 11.43
N THR A 42 -24.16 19.43 12.54
CA THR A 42 -23.38 19.71 13.77
C THR A 42 -22.34 18.62 14.00
N TYR A 43 -21.32 18.89 14.82
CA TYR A 43 -20.31 17.86 15.12
C TYR A 43 -20.92 16.62 15.79
N GLN A 44 -22.01 16.81 16.54
CA GLN A 44 -22.72 15.74 17.21
C GLN A 44 -23.37 14.74 16.24
N ASP A 45 -23.72 15.18 15.03
CA ASP A 45 -24.25 14.31 13.97
C ASP A 45 -23.24 13.25 13.50
N PHE A 46 -21.95 13.38 13.84
CA PHE A 46 -20.94 12.36 13.57
C PHE A 46 -20.99 11.18 14.53
N ALA A 47 -21.49 11.35 15.77
CA ALA A 47 -21.41 10.28 16.77
C ALA A 47 -22.15 8.98 16.39
N PRO A 48 -23.36 9.03 15.80
CA PRO A 48 -24.00 7.81 15.29
C PRO A 48 -23.27 7.12 14.13
N GLN A 49 -22.38 7.83 13.44
CA GLN A 49 -21.59 7.31 12.31
C GLN A 49 -20.27 6.67 12.76
N PHE A 50 -19.90 6.80 14.03
CA PHE A 50 -18.77 6.09 14.63
C PHE A 50 -19.22 4.67 15.00
N THR A 51 -18.96 3.70 14.11
CA THR A 51 -19.60 2.37 14.19
C THR A 51 -18.74 1.31 14.88
N ALA A 52 -17.41 1.43 14.84
CA ALA A 52 -16.50 0.38 15.32
C ALA A 52 -16.84 -1.04 14.78
N GLU A 53 -17.45 -1.13 13.59
CA GLU A 53 -17.98 -2.38 13.01
C GLU A 53 -16.91 -3.49 12.87
N PHE A 54 -15.68 -3.10 12.55
CA PHE A 54 -14.53 -3.99 12.35
C PHE A 54 -13.52 -3.93 13.50
N TYR A 55 -13.90 -3.32 14.62
CA TYR A 55 -13.06 -3.29 15.81
C TYR A 55 -13.01 -4.67 16.47
N ASP A 56 -11.87 -5.34 16.32
CA ASP A 56 -11.53 -6.56 17.04
C ASP A 56 -10.39 -6.29 18.05
N PRO A 57 -10.68 -6.29 19.36
CA PRO A 57 -9.67 -6.03 20.39
C PRO A 57 -8.58 -7.11 20.46
N LEU A 58 -8.89 -8.37 20.12
CA LEU A 58 -7.91 -9.46 20.12
C LEU A 58 -6.96 -9.33 18.92
N GLU A 59 -7.48 -8.92 17.77
CA GLU A 59 -6.67 -8.61 16.59
C GLU A 59 -5.70 -7.46 16.88
N TRP A 60 -6.20 -6.37 17.46
CA TRP A 60 -5.38 -5.22 17.85
C TRP A 60 -4.29 -5.61 18.85
N ALA A 61 -4.65 -6.37 19.89
CA ALA A 61 -3.68 -6.88 20.85
C ALA A 61 -2.60 -7.74 20.18
N SER A 62 -3.00 -8.67 19.32
CA SER A 62 -2.07 -9.49 18.55
C SER A 62 -1.14 -8.65 17.68
N LEU A 63 -1.65 -7.60 17.01
CA LEU A 63 -0.84 -6.71 16.18
C LEU A 63 0.17 -5.92 17.01
N PHE A 64 -0.24 -5.34 18.13
CA PHE A 64 0.66 -4.55 18.98
C PHE A 64 1.73 -5.40 19.65
N ASN A 65 1.42 -6.64 20.02
CA ASN A 65 2.45 -7.56 20.48
C ASN A 65 3.39 -7.99 19.34
N ALA A 66 2.83 -8.28 18.16
CA ALA A 66 3.63 -8.63 16.99
C ALA A 66 4.52 -7.47 16.50
N SER A 67 4.22 -6.22 16.86
CA SER A 67 5.06 -5.05 16.54
C SER A 67 6.25 -4.87 17.48
N GLY A 68 6.35 -5.68 18.54
CA GLY A 68 7.37 -5.54 19.57
C GLY A 68 7.09 -4.42 20.58
N ALA A 69 5.86 -3.90 20.65
CA ALA A 69 5.51 -2.94 21.69
C ALA A 69 5.65 -3.56 23.10
N ARG A 70 6.01 -2.73 24.08
CA ARG A 70 6.00 -3.11 25.52
C ARG A 70 4.90 -2.43 26.30
N TYR A 71 4.27 -1.43 25.70
CA TYR A 71 3.07 -0.80 26.25
C TYR A 71 2.24 -0.21 25.11
N THR A 72 0.94 -0.07 25.36
CA THR A 72 0.01 0.63 24.47
C THR A 72 -0.64 1.77 25.22
N VAL A 73 -1.05 2.82 24.50
CA VAL A 73 -1.77 3.96 25.08
C VAL A 73 -3.02 4.19 24.24
N PHE A 74 -4.19 3.86 24.76
CA PHE A 74 -5.46 3.99 24.05
C PHE A 74 -6.15 5.32 24.39
N VAL A 75 -6.52 6.11 23.38
CA VAL A 75 -7.28 7.36 23.60
C VAL A 75 -8.66 7.02 24.14
N THR A 76 -8.88 7.37 25.40
CA THR A 76 -10.16 7.14 26.08
C THR A 76 -11.11 8.32 25.90
N LYS A 77 -10.56 9.54 25.92
CA LYS A 77 -11.27 10.81 25.70
C LYS A 77 -10.30 11.81 25.08
N HIS A 78 -10.68 12.41 23.96
CA HIS A 78 -9.97 13.51 23.33
C HIS A 78 -10.71 14.85 23.61
N HIS A 79 -10.22 15.97 23.07
CA HIS A 79 -10.69 17.32 23.41
C HIS A 79 -12.16 17.61 23.07
N GLU A 80 -12.83 16.77 22.29
CA GLU A 80 -14.28 16.82 22.06
C GLU A 80 -15.11 16.29 23.24
N GLY A 81 -14.49 15.67 24.24
CA GLY A 81 -15.17 15.16 25.43
C GLY A 81 -15.97 13.86 25.23
N TYR A 82 -15.94 13.26 24.04
CA TYR A 82 -16.58 11.98 23.75
C TYR A 82 -15.76 10.85 24.37
N THR A 83 -16.41 10.03 25.22
CA THR A 83 -15.71 8.96 25.96
C THR A 83 -15.87 7.60 25.28
N MET A 84 -14.76 6.88 25.18
CA MET A 84 -14.66 5.55 24.54
C MET A 84 -15.08 4.40 25.48
N TRP A 85 -15.69 4.74 26.62
CA TRP A 85 -16.20 3.83 27.64
C TRP A 85 -17.48 4.44 28.28
N PRO A 86 -18.30 3.67 29.03
CA PRO A 86 -19.55 4.16 29.62
C PRO A 86 -19.32 5.07 30.84
N SER A 87 -18.72 6.24 30.65
CA SER A 87 -18.54 7.20 31.74
C SER A 87 -19.86 7.78 32.20
N LYS A 88 -20.19 7.64 33.49
CA LYS A 88 -21.37 8.29 34.08
C LYS A 88 -21.25 9.81 34.15
N TYR A 89 -20.03 10.35 33.97
CA TYR A 89 -19.73 11.78 33.98
C TYR A 89 -19.72 12.39 32.57
N SER A 90 -19.88 11.57 31.52
CA SER A 90 -19.95 12.01 30.13
C SER A 90 -21.34 12.51 29.69
N TRP A 91 -22.35 12.44 30.56
CA TRP A 91 -23.73 12.89 30.29
C TRP A 91 -24.33 12.31 28.99
N ASN A 92 -24.23 11.01 28.76
CA ASN A 92 -24.62 10.28 27.53
C ASN A 92 -23.71 10.47 26.30
N TRP A 93 -22.66 11.28 26.42
CA TRP A 93 -21.71 11.53 25.34
C TRP A 93 -20.57 10.48 25.33
N ASN A 94 -20.96 9.23 25.05
CA ASN A 94 -20.05 8.10 25.07
C ASN A 94 -20.45 6.99 24.09
N THR A 95 -19.52 6.09 23.82
CA THR A 95 -19.67 4.94 22.89
C THR A 95 -20.76 3.93 23.24
N MET A 96 -21.16 3.83 24.52
CA MET A 96 -22.26 2.96 24.94
C MET A 96 -23.63 3.61 24.70
N ASP A 97 -23.74 4.92 24.91
CA ASP A 97 -24.99 5.66 24.79
C ASP A 97 -25.25 6.21 23.38
N VAL A 98 -24.20 6.58 22.63
CA VAL A 98 -24.29 7.08 21.25
C VAL A 98 -23.15 6.49 20.42
N GLY A 99 -23.45 5.92 19.25
CA GLY A 99 -22.46 5.24 18.40
C GLY A 99 -22.54 3.71 18.54
N PRO A 100 -21.43 2.99 18.80
CA PRO A 100 -21.31 1.56 18.58
C PRO A 100 -21.98 0.67 19.66
N LYS A 101 -22.49 1.27 20.74
CA LYS A 101 -23.12 0.55 21.87
C LYS A 101 -22.15 -0.44 22.54
N ARG A 102 -20.88 -0.03 22.68
CA ARG A 102 -19.79 -0.90 23.12
C ARG A 102 -18.77 -0.18 24.02
N ASP A 103 -18.26 -0.86 25.05
CA ASP A 103 -17.18 -0.37 25.92
C ASP A 103 -15.82 -0.71 25.29
N LEU A 104 -15.31 0.20 24.48
CA LEU A 104 -14.11 -0.03 23.66
C LEU A 104 -12.84 -0.05 24.52
N VAL A 105 -12.78 0.74 25.60
CA VAL A 105 -11.65 0.73 26.54
C VAL A 105 -11.58 -0.60 27.28
N GLY A 106 -12.71 -1.05 27.84
CA GLY A 106 -12.78 -2.31 28.58
C GLY A 106 -12.47 -3.52 27.72
N ASP A 107 -12.92 -3.54 26.48
CA ASP A 107 -12.66 -4.62 25.53
C ASP A 107 -11.17 -4.73 25.17
N LEU A 108 -10.51 -3.61 24.85
CA LEU A 108 -9.06 -3.63 24.58
C LEU A 108 -8.26 -4.03 25.82
N ALA A 109 -8.59 -3.48 26.99
CA ALA A 109 -7.89 -3.78 28.24
C ALA A 109 -7.93 -5.29 28.57
N LYS A 110 -9.10 -5.92 28.40
CA LYS A 110 -9.26 -7.38 28.58
C LYS A 110 -8.45 -8.17 27.56
N ALA A 111 -8.52 -7.80 26.28
CA ALA A 111 -7.78 -8.48 25.22
C ALA A 111 -6.26 -8.42 25.45
N MET A 112 -5.72 -7.23 25.74
CA MET A 112 -4.28 -7.03 26.02
C MET A 112 -3.82 -7.90 27.20
N ARG A 113 -4.55 -7.88 28.32
CA ARG A 113 -4.19 -8.71 29.49
C ARG A 113 -4.26 -10.20 29.22
N SER A 114 -5.25 -10.64 28.45
CA SER A 114 -5.47 -12.07 28.20
C SER A 114 -4.52 -12.67 27.17
N THR A 115 -4.08 -11.89 26.18
CA THR A 115 -3.31 -12.39 25.03
C THR A 115 -1.86 -11.91 24.98
N THR A 116 -1.53 -10.82 25.67
CA THR A 116 -0.22 -10.15 25.55
C THR A 116 0.33 -9.74 26.91
N PRO A 117 0.66 -10.69 27.80
CA PRO A 117 1.06 -10.39 29.18
C PRO A 117 2.35 -9.55 29.30
N ASN A 118 3.14 -9.46 28.23
CA ASN A 118 4.37 -8.65 28.17
C ASN A 118 4.15 -7.24 27.58
N VAL A 119 2.89 -6.84 27.37
CA VAL A 119 2.52 -5.52 26.85
C VAL A 119 1.61 -4.82 27.84
N HIS A 120 2.14 -3.77 28.48
CA HIS A 120 1.40 -3.00 29.46
C HIS A 120 0.24 -2.21 28.82
N PHE A 121 -0.90 -2.20 29.50
CA PHE A 121 -2.07 -1.46 29.03
C PHE A 121 -2.08 -0.05 29.61
N GLY A 122 -2.16 0.95 28.74
CA GLY A 122 -2.18 2.35 29.10
C GLY A 122 -3.32 3.11 28.44
N VAL A 123 -3.65 4.27 29.01
CA VAL A 123 -4.73 5.14 28.55
C VAL A 123 -4.23 6.55 28.32
N TYR A 124 -4.75 7.18 27.28
CA TYR A 124 -4.69 8.62 27.10
C TYR A 124 -6.00 9.24 27.58
N HIS A 125 -5.91 10.37 28.26
CA HIS A 125 -7.09 11.14 28.68
C HIS A 125 -6.83 12.64 28.57
N SER A 126 -7.66 13.33 27.80
CA SER A 126 -7.61 14.79 27.77
C SER A 126 -8.23 15.39 29.04
N LEU A 127 -7.47 16.25 29.72
CA LEU A 127 -7.95 17.08 30.81
C LEU A 127 -8.93 18.15 30.33
N TYR A 128 -8.86 18.51 29.05
CA TYR A 128 -9.47 19.67 28.42
C TYR A 128 -10.65 19.28 27.52
N GLU A 129 -11.69 20.12 27.44
CA GLU A 129 -12.79 19.96 26.49
C GLU A 129 -13.18 21.29 25.81
N TRP A 130 -13.11 21.37 24.47
CA TRP A 130 -13.25 22.63 23.71
C TRP A 130 -14.54 23.40 24.04
N TYR A 131 -15.66 22.68 24.12
CA TYR A 131 -17.01 23.29 24.17
C TYR A 131 -17.84 22.80 25.35
N ASN A 132 -17.21 22.23 26.38
CA ASN A 132 -17.92 21.84 27.59
C ASN A 132 -18.39 23.08 28.38
N PRO A 133 -19.67 23.20 28.74
CA PRO A 133 -20.18 24.36 29.45
C PRO A 133 -19.48 24.64 30.79
N LEU A 134 -19.15 23.60 31.57
CA LEU A 134 -18.44 23.76 32.84
C LEU A 134 -17.01 24.29 32.61
N TYR A 135 -16.33 23.78 31.58
CA TYR A 135 -14.98 24.23 31.25
C TYR A 135 -14.99 25.68 30.77
N LEU A 136 -15.92 26.04 29.87
CA LEU A 136 -16.08 27.40 29.39
C LEU A 136 -16.43 28.37 30.53
N GLN A 137 -17.22 27.94 31.51
CA GLN A 137 -17.53 28.71 32.70
C GLN A 137 -16.27 28.97 33.54
N ASP A 138 -15.51 27.92 33.88
CA ASP A 138 -14.26 28.06 34.63
C ASP A 138 -13.25 28.95 33.89
N LYS A 139 -13.09 28.74 32.58
CA LYS A 139 -12.23 29.55 31.71
C LYS A 139 -12.66 31.03 31.69
N SER A 140 -13.96 31.32 31.59
CA SER A 140 -14.48 32.69 31.62
C SER A 140 -14.18 33.40 32.95
N ASN A 141 -14.10 32.64 34.04
CA ASN A 141 -13.73 33.10 35.37
C ASN A 141 -12.21 32.98 35.64
N LYS A 142 -11.39 32.90 34.59
CA LYS A 142 -9.92 32.80 34.68
C LYS A 142 -9.45 31.66 35.59
N PHE A 143 -10.16 30.54 35.58
CA PHE A 143 -9.90 29.33 36.36
C PHE A 143 -9.95 29.53 37.89
N MET A 144 -10.61 30.59 38.38
CA MET A 144 -10.79 30.83 39.82
C MET A 144 -11.72 29.80 40.50
N THR A 145 -12.54 29.11 39.72
CA THR A 145 -13.34 27.94 40.11
C THR A 145 -12.84 26.72 39.34
N ASN A 146 -13.11 25.52 39.84
CA ASN A 146 -12.73 24.24 39.22
C ASN A 146 -13.93 23.27 39.14
N ASP A 147 -15.11 23.79 38.81
CA ASP A 147 -16.35 23.00 38.73
C ASP A 147 -16.25 21.91 37.66
N PHE A 148 -15.62 22.19 36.51
CA PHE A 148 -15.40 21.19 35.47
C PHE A 148 -14.51 20.05 35.97
N VAL A 149 -13.42 20.40 36.64
CA VAL A 149 -12.43 19.44 37.13
C VAL A 149 -13.01 18.56 38.24
N THR A 150 -13.70 19.17 39.20
CA THR A 150 -14.24 18.47 40.38
C THR A 150 -15.48 17.62 40.06
N ARG A 151 -16.32 18.05 39.12
CA ARG A 151 -17.56 17.35 38.78
C ARG A 151 -17.42 16.35 37.63
N LYS A 152 -16.39 16.50 36.79
CA LYS A 152 -16.20 15.67 35.59
C LYS A 152 -14.80 15.07 35.50
N THR A 153 -13.76 15.86 35.27
CA THR A 153 -12.42 15.35 34.88
C THR A 153 -11.79 14.41 35.91
N ILE A 154 -11.71 14.81 37.19
CA ILE A 154 -11.12 13.97 38.24
C ILE A 154 -11.95 12.71 38.50
N PRO A 155 -13.29 12.80 38.63
CA PRO A 155 -14.12 11.59 38.74
C PRO A 155 -13.97 10.62 37.56
N GLU A 156 -13.84 11.11 36.32
CA GLU A 156 -13.55 10.27 35.15
C GLU A 156 -12.20 9.57 35.25
N LEU A 157 -11.15 10.27 35.70
CA LEU A 157 -9.83 9.68 35.90
C LEU A 157 -9.85 8.58 36.98
N HIS A 158 -10.53 8.80 38.10
CA HIS A 158 -10.73 7.74 39.10
C HIS A 158 -11.50 6.54 38.52
N GLU A 159 -12.54 6.78 37.73
CA GLU A 159 -13.31 5.72 37.10
C GLU A 159 -12.44 4.90 36.13
N LEU A 160 -11.66 5.56 35.27
CA LEU A 160 -10.72 4.90 34.36
C LEU A 160 -9.72 4.02 35.10
N VAL A 161 -9.11 4.55 36.17
CA VAL A 161 -8.11 3.81 36.95
C VAL A 161 -8.71 2.62 37.68
N ASN A 162 -9.86 2.80 38.34
CA ASN A 162 -10.47 1.72 39.12
C ASN A 162 -11.06 0.62 38.22
N ASN A 163 -11.66 0.98 37.08
CA ASN A 163 -12.32 0.02 36.20
C ASN A 163 -11.32 -0.71 35.30
N TYR A 164 -10.34 0.01 34.76
CA TYR A 164 -9.47 -0.52 33.71
C TYR A 164 -8.02 -0.70 34.15
N GLN A 165 -7.62 -0.22 35.33
CA GLN A 165 -6.29 -0.45 35.93
C GLN A 165 -5.12 -0.24 34.94
N PRO A 166 -5.03 0.94 34.29
CA PRO A 166 -3.95 1.22 33.34
C PRO A 166 -2.60 1.38 34.06
N GLU A 167 -1.54 0.90 33.43
CA GLU A 167 -0.15 1.00 33.89
C GLU A 167 0.55 2.23 33.29
N VAL A 168 -0.08 2.90 32.32
CA VAL A 168 0.36 4.20 31.80
C VAL A 168 -0.84 5.13 31.74
N ILE A 169 -0.73 6.33 32.33
CA ILE A 169 -1.72 7.41 32.15
C ILE A 169 -1.03 8.57 31.43
N TRP A 170 -1.47 8.82 30.21
CA TRP A 170 -0.98 9.89 29.35
C TRP A 170 -2.00 11.01 29.31
N SER A 171 -1.76 12.10 30.04
CA SER A 171 -2.65 13.27 30.04
C SER A 171 -2.29 14.25 28.93
N ASP A 172 -3.24 15.10 28.55
CA ASP A 172 -3.07 16.16 27.56
C ASP A 172 -4.10 17.27 27.77
N GLY A 173 -3.93 18.42 27.13
CA GLY A 173 -4.88 19.55 27.31
C GLY A 173 -4.52 20.52 28.44
N ASP A 174 -3.32 20.40 29.00
CA ASP A 174 -2.91 21.11 30.20
C ASP A 174 -2.50 22.58 29.97
N TRP A 175 -2.34 22.99 28.71
CA TRP A 175 -1.71 24.25 28.32
C TRP A 175 -2.45 25.54 28.71
N GLU A 176 -3.73 25.47 29.10
CA GLU A 176 -4.51 26.68 29.47
C GLU A 176 -4.51 27.00 30.97
N ALA A 177 -4.18 26.04 31.84
CA ALA A 177 -4.34 26.20 33.28
C ALA A 177 -3.25 25.48 34.09
N PRO A 178 -2.91 25.99 35.28
CA PRO A 178 -1.94 25.38 36.18
C PRO A 178 -2.45 24.09 36.83
N ASP A 179 -1.52 23.29 37.36
CA ASP A 179 -1.75 21.99 37.98
C ASP A 179 -2.76 22.02 39.14
N TRP A 180 -2.83 23.13 39.89
CA TRP A 180 -3.81 23.28 40.97
C TRP A 180 -5.26 23.38 40.46
N TYR A 181 -5.50 23.98 39.28
CA TYR A 181 -6.85 24.04 38.70
C TYR A 181 -7.30 22.64 38.31
N TRP A 182 -6.43 21.91 37.61
CA TRP A 182 -6.62 20.51 37.19
C TRP A 182 -6.68 19.53 38.35
N ASN A 183 -6.34 19.97 39.57
CA ASN A 183 -6.23 19.15 40.75
C ASN A 183 -5.28 17.95 40.57
N SER A 184 -4.26 18.14 39.72
CA SER A 184 -3.38 17.07 39.26
C SER A 184 -2.56 16.47 40.40
N THR A 185 -2.04 17.31 41.32
CA THR A 185 -1.20 16.85 42.42
C THR A 185 -1.94 15.97 43.42
N LEU A 186 -3.20 16.28 43.74
CA LEU A 186 -4.02 15.41 44.61
C LEU A 186 -4.35 14.09 43.92
N PHE A 187 -4.69 14.13 42.63
CA PHE A 187 -4.97 12.91 41.86
C PHE A 187 -3.73 12.02 41.76
N LEU A 188 -2.56 12.58 41.43
CA LEU A 188 -1.30 11.84 41.33
C LEU A 188 -0.86 11.28 42.69
N ALA A 189 -1.08 12.03 43.77
CA ALA A 189 -0.82 11.52 45.12
C ALA A 189 -1.71 10.30 45.45
N TRP A 190 -3.00 10.34 45.13
CA TRP A 190 -3.87 9.17 45.26
C TRP A 190 -3.41 8.03 44.33
N LEU A 191 -3.05 8.34 43.09
CA LEU A 191 -2.61 7.37 42.08
C LEU A 191 -1.42 6.56 42.58
N PHE A 192 -0.42 7.21 43.18
CA PHE A 192 0.81 6.57 43.65
C PHE A 192 0.74 5.98 45.06
N ASN A 193 -0.24 6.37 45.89
CA ASN A 193 -0.34 5.86 47.27
C ASN A 193 -1.47 4.83 47.47
N ASP A 194 -2.61 5.04 46.83
CA ASP A 194 -3.87 4.39 47.20
C ASP A 194 -4.56 3.63 46.05
N SER A 195 -4.22 3.93 44.79
CA SER A 195 -4.88 3.32 43.63
C SER A 195 -4.54 1.82 43.46
N PRO A 196 -5.36 1.07 42.69
CA PRO A 196 -5.06 -0.34 42.39
C PRO A 196 -3.82 -0.56 41.51
N VAL A 197 -3.24 0.50 40.95
CA VAL A 197 -2.08 0.45 40.03
C VAL A 197 -0.85 1.17 40.59
N LYS A 198 -0.87 1.53 41.87
CA LYS A 198 0.19 2.34 42.52
C LYS A 198 1.61 1.79 42.36
N ASP A 199 1.75 0.48 42.25
CA ASP A 199 3.04 -0.20 42.17
C ASP A 199 3.61 -0.28 40.74
N THR A 200 2.80 0.02 39.71
CA THR A 200 3.17 -0.15 38.30
C THR A 200 2.96 1.10 37.44
N VAL A 201 2.07 2.00 37.85
CA VAL A 201 1.63 3.11 37.01
C VAL A 201 2.71 4.18 36.79
N VAL A 202 2.85 4.61 35.54
CA VAL A 202 3.66 5.77 35.16
C VAL A 202 2.82 6.84 34.47
N VAL A 203 3.23 8.10 34.61
CA VAL A 203 2.55 9.25 34.00
C VAL A 203 3.51 10.12 33.19
N ASN A 204 3.00 10.74 32.13
CA ASN A 204 3.74 11.77 31.39
C ASN A 204 3.78 13.11 32.16
N GLY A 205 4.39 14.15 31.59
CA GLY A 205 4.57 15.46 32.22
C GLY A 205 3.49 16.51 31.92
N ARG A 206 2.35 16.14 31.33
CA ARG A 206 1.31 17.07 30.84
C ARG A 206 0.16 17.25 31.84
N TRP A 207 0.48 17.74 33.03
CA TRP A 207 -0.47 17.87 34.15
C TRP A 207 -0.75 19.32 34.58
N GLY A 208 -0.23 20.31 33.84
CA GLY A 208 -0.49 21.74 34.07
C GLY A 208 0.46 22.62 33.26
N ILE A 209 0.09 23.89 33.06
CA ILE A 209 0.99 24.85 32.41
C ILE A 209 2.32 24.97 33.17
N GLY A 210 3.44 24.87 32.44
CA GLY A 210 4.78 24.92 33.02
C GLY A 210 5.28 23.61 33.66
N ILE A 211 4.50 22.54 33.58
CA ILE A 211 4.87 21.20 34.10
C ILE A 211 5.66 20.35 33.09
N PRO A 212 5.39 20.37 31.76
CA PRO A 212 6.16 19.59 30.79
C PRO A 212 7.67 19.88 30.88
N CYS A 213 8.50 18.83 30.75
CA CYS A 213 9.97 18.83 30.99
C CYS A 213 10.45 19.04 32.43
N HIS A 214 9.55 19.23 33.40
CA HIS A 214 9.93 19.51 34.79
C HIS A 214 9.45 18.43 35.76
N HIS A 215 8.31 17.80 35.47
CA HIS A 215 7.72 16.76 36.31
C HIS A 215 7.14 15.60 35.47
N GLY A 216 6.65 14.58 36.15
CA GLY A 216 6.12 13.34 35.57
C GLY A 216 7.08 12.16 35.77
N SER A 217 6.60 10.93 35.57
CA SER A 217 7.46 9.74 35.59
C SER A 217 8.44 9.74 34.42
N PHE A 218 8.09 10.41 33.32
CA PHE A 218 8.96 10.68 32.18
C PHE A 218 8.59 12.01 31.51
N TYR A 219 9.56 12.62 30.83
CA TYR A 219 9.37 13.90 30.12
C TYR A 219 8.86 13.71 28.69
N ASN A 220 7.85 14.49 28.32
CA ASN A 220 7.33 14.62 26.97
C ASN A 220 7.14 16.11 26.63
N CYS A 221 8.27 16.81 26.49
CA CYS A 221 8.38 18.26 26.40
C CYS A 221 7.52 18.95 25.32
N LYS A 222 7.28 18.25 24.22
CA LYS A 222 6.43 18.69 23.10
C LYS A 222 6.11 17.48 22.24
N ASP A 223 5.23 17.67 21.25
CA ASP A 223 4.99 16.67 20.22
C ASP A 223 6.29 16.37 19.46
N ARG A 224 6.53 15.08 19.18
CA ARG A 224 7.75 14.61 18.49
C ARG A 224 9.03 15.09 19.17
N TYR A 225 9.01 15.15 20.50
CA TYR A 225 10.19 15.53 21.27
C TYR A 225 11.29 14.49 21.08
N ASN A 226 12.34 14.88 20.36
CA ASN A 226 13.57 14.12 20.21
C ASN A 226 14.74 15.10 20.37
N PRO A 227 15.37 15.17 21.56
CA PRO A 227 16.40 16.17 21.86
C PRO A 227 17.72 15.92 21.11
N GLY A 228 17.93 14.73 20.53
CA GLY A 228 19.17 14.38 19.83
C GLY A 228 20.41 14.29 20.73
N VAL A 229 20.25 14.48 22.03
CA VAL A 229 21.30 14.41 23.05
C VAL A 229 20.77 13.69 24.28
N LEU A 230 21.67 13.02 25.01
CA LEU A 230 21.33 12.31 26.24
C LEU A 230 20.67 13.25 27.27
N GLN A 231 19.56 12.79 27.83
CA GLN A 231 18.84 13.53 28.88
C GLN A 231 19.11 12.94 30.26
N PRO A 232 19.14 13.77 31.32
CA PRO A 232 19.37 13.31 32.69
C PRO A 232 18.13 12.61 33.30
N HIS A 233 16.95 12.84 32.75
CA HIS A 233 15.69 12.22 33.18
C HIS A 233 15.12 11.38 32.03
N LYS A 234 14.38 10.32 32.36
CA LYS A 234 13.69 9.50 31.36
C LYS A 234 12.71 10.36 30.56
N TRP A 235 12.62 10.13 29.25
CA TRP A 235 11.78 10.89 28.34
C TRP A 235 11.16 9.99 27.27
N GLU A 236 10.14 10.50 26.58
CA GLU A 236 9.40 9.80 25.54
C GLU A 236 9.30 10.64 24.26
N ASN A 237 9.61 10.01 23.12
CA ASN A 237 9.35 10.51 21.78
C ASN A 237 7.98 10.02 21.32
N ALA A 238 6.94 10.83 21.51
CA ALA A 238 5.61 10.54 20.96
C ALA A 238 5.53 11.06 19.51
N MET A 239 5.33 10.16 18.55
CA MET A 239 5.28 10.48 17.11
C MET A 239 4.24 9.63 16.36
N THR A 240 3.98 9.94 15.10
CA THR A 240 2.88 9.37 14.29
C THR A 240 3.41 8.66 13.04
N LEU A 241 2.77 7.55 12.65
CA LEU A 241 3.07 6.90 11.36
C LEU A 241 2.64 7.77 10.17
N ASP A 242 1.50 8.46 10.29
CA ASP A 242 1.13 9.53 9.37
C ASP A 242 1.99 10.76 9.70
N LYS A 243 2.77 11.26 8.73
CA LYS A 243 3.70 12.38 8.92
C LYS A 243 3.00 13.68 9.31
N LEU A 244 1.70 13.83 9.02
CA LEU A 244 0.99 15.10 9.14
C LEU A 244 -0.13 15.11 10.18
N SER A 245 -0.59 13.96 10.70
CA SER A 245 -1.71 13.92 11.67
C SER A 245 -1.57 12.83 12.73
N TRP A 246 -2.18 13.06 13.91
CA TRP A 246 -2.39 12.02 14.91
C TRP A 246 -3.63 11.19 14.60
N GLY A 247 -4.70 11.82 14.11
CA GLY A 247 -5.90 11.13 13.66
C GLY A 247 -5.74 10.43 12.30
N TYR A 248 -6.69 9.56 11.95
CA TYR A 248 -6.75 8.98 10.62
C TYR A 248 -7.16 10.04 9.58
N ARG A 249 -6.33 10.21 8.55
CA ARG A 249 -6.67 10.98 7.35
C ARG A 249 -7.03 10.05 6.21
N ARG A 250 -8.26 10.14 5.71
CA ARG A 250 -8.67 9.38 4.53
C ARG A 250 -7.88 9.80 3.29
N HIS A 251 -7.63 11.09 3.09
CA HIS A 251 -6.96 11.62 1.89
C HIS A 251 -5.43 11.53 1.91
N ALA A 252 -4.82 10.82 2.87
CA ALA A 252 -3.37 10.71 2.93
C ALA A 252 -2.84 9.76 1.82
N PRO A 253 -1.96 10.22 0.91
CA PRO A 253 -1.27 9.34 -0.03
C PRO A 253 -0.23 8.48 0.69
N ALA A 254 0.28 7.44 0.04
CA ALA A 254 1.32 6.55 0.58
C ALA A 254 2.57 7.32 1.04
N THR A 255 2.92 8.41 0.34
CA THR A 255 4.10 9.24 0.67
C THR A 255 4.00 9.97 2.00
N ASP A 256 2.79 10.14 2.53
CA ASP A 256 2.57 10.79 3.82
C ASP A 256 2.81 9.85 5.01
N TYR A 257 3.01 8.55 4.77
CA TYR A 257 3.34 7.59 5.83
C TYR A 257 4.85 7.42 5.96
N LEU A 258 5.33 7.23 7.19
CA LEU A 258 6.72 6.86 7.46
C LEU A 258 7.02 5.50 6.81
N THR A 259 8.19 5.37 6.19
CA THR A 259 8.72 4.07 5.78
C THR A 259 9.22 3.30 6.99
N ILE A 260 9.48 1.99 6.85
CA ILE A 260 10.15 1.23 7.91
C ILE A 260 11.54 1.79 8.23
N HIS A 261 12.27 2.30 7.24
CA HIS A 261 13.58 2.92 7.46
C HIS A 261 13.46 4.20 8.30
N ASP A 262 12.48 5.05 8.01
CA ASP A 262 12.20 6.25 8.82
C ASP A 262 11.87 5.86 10.27
N LEU A 263 11.04 4.82 10.43
CA LEU A 263 10.61 4.32 11.73
C LEU A 263 11.77 3.76 12.56
N LEU A 264 12.65 2.95 11.96
CA LEU A 264 13.85 2.43 12.61
C LEU A 264 14.84 3.55 12.97
N THR A 265 14.94 4.57 12.11
CA THR A 265 15.77 5.75 12.38
C THR A 265 15.27 6.51 13.60
N GLN A 266 13.95 6.74 13.70
CA GLN A 266 13.35 7.35 14.88
C GLN A 266 13.58 6.51 16.14
N LEU A 267 13.46 5.19 16.04
CA LEU A 267 13.74 4.28 17.16
C LEU A 267 15.20 4.40 17.62
N ALA A 268 16.16 4.23 16.72
CA ALA A 268 17.59 4.25 17.03
C ALA A 268 18.02 5.57 17.67
N GLN A 269 17.61 6.71 17.08
CA GLN A 269 17.88 8.05 17.62
C GLN A 269 17.30 8.25 19.02
N THR A 270 16.10 7.71 19.26
CA THR A 270 15.40 7.89 20.53
C THR A 270 16.09 7.08 21.63
N ILE A 271 16.35 5.80 21.40
CA ILE A 271 16.90 4.90 22.42
C ILE A 271 18.37 5.19 22.72
N SER A 272 19.15 5.63 21.73
CA SER A 272 20.56 6.00 21.95
C SER A 272 20.70 7.20 22.89
N CYS A 273 19.67 8.06 22.94
CA CYS A 273 19.59 9.25 23.79
C CYS A 273 18.76 9.01 25.07
N GLY A 274 18.39 7.75 25.36
CA GLY A 274 17.76 7.32 26.61
C GLY A 274 16.23 7.40 26.63
N GLY A 275 15.62 7.76 25.50
CA GLY A 275 14.17 7.89 25.39
C GLY A 275 13.45 6.57 25.14
N ASN A 276 12.13 6.58 25.34
CA ASN A 276 11.21 5.57 24.81
C ASN A 276 10.52 6.11 23.55
N LEU A 277 10.26 5.28 22.56
CA LEU A 277 9.51 5.66 21.37
C LEU A 277 8.03 5.25 21.52
N LEU A 278 7.12 6.22 21.48
CA LEU A 278 5.67 5.98 21.43
C LEU A 278 5.15 6.26 20.02
N VAL A 279 4.87 5.20 19.28
CA VAL A 279 4.35 5.28 17.90
C VAL A 279 2.83 5.37 17.93
N ASN A 280 2.26 6.37 17.27
CA ASN A 280 0.84 6.54 17.11
C ASN A 280 0.30 5.87 15.83
N VAL A 281 -0.82 5.18 15.98
CA VAL A 281 -1.68 4.73 14.87
C VAL A 281 -3.05 5.41 14.96
N GLY A 282 -3.61 5.76 13.80
CA GLY A 282 -4.94 6.34 13.68
C GLY A 282 -5.89 5.34 13.01
N PRO A 283 -6.79 4.69 13.76
CA PRO A 283 -7.80 3.80 13.19
C PRO A 283 -8.93 4.57 12.47
N THR A 284 -9.58 3.92 11.52
CA THR A 284 -10.80 4.40 10.85
C THR A 284 -11.98 4.41 11.83
N HIS A 285 -13.03 5.19 11.57
CA HIS A 285 -14.24 5.23 12.43
C HIS A 285 -14.95 3.88 12.61
N ASP A 286 -14.80 2.98 11.64
CA ASP A 286 -15.32 1.62 11.68
C ASP A 286 -14.35 0.63 12.37
N GLY A 287 -13.24 1.08 12.95
CA GLY A 287 -12.40 0.29 13.86
C GLY A 287 -11.23 -0.45 13.22
N ARG A 288 -10.81 -0.09 12.00
CA ARG A 288 -9.67 -0.72 11.33
C ARG A 288 -8.40 0.08 11.49
N ILE A 289 -7.29 -0.63 11.69
CA ILE A 289 -5.96 -0.05 11.50
C ILE A 289 -5.66 -0.12 10.00
N PRO A 290 -5.36 1.02 9.33
CA PRO A 290 -5.08 1.02 7.89
C PRO A 290 -3.97 0.01 7.52
N PRO A 291 -4.11 -0.77 6.43
CA PRO A 291 -3.14 -1.81 6.07
C PRO A 291 -1.69 -1.32 5.96
N ILE A 292 -1.47 -0.08 5.50
CA ILE A 292 -0.13 0.52 5.44
C ILE A 292 0.47 0.72 6.84
N MET A 293 -0.32 1.10 7.85
CA MET A 293 0.14 1.21 9.23
C MET A 293 0.37 -0.17 9.85
N GLU A 294 -0.52 -1.14 9.57
CA GLU A 294 -0.34 -2.54 9.99
C GLU A 294 0.99 -3.11 9.47
N GLU A 295 1.30 -2.88 8.19
CA GLU A 295 2.56 -3.29 7.57
C GLU A 295 3.77 -2.73 8.31
N ARG A 296 3.79 -1.42 8.60
CA ARG A 296 4.91 -0.79 9.34
C ARG A 296 5.10 -1.40 10.72
N LEU A 297 4.02 -1.65 11.44
CA LEU A 297 4.07 -2.27 12.77
C LEU A 297 4.65 -3.68 12.70
N ARG A 298 4.21 -4.51 11.74
CA ARG A 298 4.73 -5.89 11.56
C ARG A 298 6.19 -5.91 11.10
N GLN A 299 6.58 -4.98 10.24
CA GLN A 299 7.97 -4.82 9.80
C GLN A 299 8.87 -4.41 10.97
N LEU A 300 8.43 -3.47 11.81
CA LEU A 300 9.15 -3.07 13.02
C LEU A 300 9.32 -4.25 13.99
N GLY A 301 8.24 -4.99 14.24
CA GLY A 301 8.29 -6.16 15.12
C GLY A 301 9.17 -7.29 14.57
N SER A 302 9.15 -7.52 13.27
CA SER A 302 10.08 -8.46 12.61
C SER A 302 11.54 -8.08 12.82
N TRP A 303 11.86 -6.78 12.78
CA TRP A 303 13.20 -6.29 13.05
C TRP A 303 13.57 -6.43 14.55
N LEU A 304 12.65 -6.10 15.45
CA LEU A 304 12.82 -6.22 16.91
C LEU A 304 12.94 -7.67 17.38
N ASN A 305 12.34 -8.63 16.68
CA ASN A 305 12.48 -10.04 17.02
C ASN A 305 13.94 -10.54 16.89
N ILE A 306 14.73 -9.90 16.01
CA ILE A 306 16.15 -10.21 15.84
C ILE A 306 17.02 -9.27 16.68
N ASN A 307 16.70 -7.97 16.68
CA ASN A 307 17.57 -6.92 17.22
C ASN A 307 17.13 -6.42 18.60
N GLY A 308 16.14 -7.05 19.21
CA GLY A 308 15.52 -6.59 20.46
C GLY A 308 16.48 -6.49 21.64
N ASP A 309 17.54 -7.30 21.67
CA ASP A 309 18.57 -7.25 22.72
C ASP A 309 19.34 -5.92 22.76
N ALA A 310 19.45 -5.24 21.61
CA ALA A 310 20.05 -3.91 21.50
C ALA A 310 19.08 -2.78 21.91
N VAL A 311 17.81 -3.10 22.18
CA VAL A 311 16.74 -2.13 22.41
C VAL A 311 16.17 -2.28 23.81
N TYR A 312 15.62 -3.44 24.15
CA TYR A 312 14.98 -3.68 25.44
C TYR A 312 16.02 -3.78 26.56
N ASP A 313 15.70 -3.18 27.71
CA ASP A 313 16.57 -3.09 28.89
C ASP A 313 17.97 -2.52 28.61
N SER A 314 18.12 -1.80 27.50
CA SER A 314 19.35 -1.14 27.12
C SER A 314 19.45 0.25 27.75
N THR A 315 20.68 0.74 27.91
CA THR A 315 20.99 2.10 28.31
C THR A 315 21.79 2.81 27.22
N PRO A 316 21.69 4.14 27.10
CA PRO A 316 22.58 4.94 26.27
C PRO A 316 24.03 4.59 26.50
N TRP A 317 24.80 4.45 25.42
CA TRP A 317 26.25 4.35 25.55
C TRP A 317 26.89 5.74 25.70
N THR A 318 28.18 5.81 26.00
CA THR A 318 28.90 7.07 26.25
C THR A 318 28.89 8.01 25.04
N HIS A 319 28.77 7.45 23.83
CA HIS A 319 28.49 8.20 22.60
C HIS A 319 27.12 7.77 22.05
N GLN A 320 26.27 8.72 21.67
CA GLN A 320 24.92 8.44 21.13
C GLN A 320 24.96 7.98 19.66
N ASN A 321 25.83 8.60 18.86
CA ASN A 321 26.01 8.33 17.44
C ASN A 321 27.50 8.17 17.11
N ASP A 322 27.79 7.56 15.95
CA ASP A 322 29.16 7.42 15.49
C ASP A 322 29.72 8.70 14.87
N SER A 323 31.02 8.93 15.10
CA SER A 323 31.73 10.12 14.59
C SER A 323 32.21 10.00 13.15
N VAL A 324 32.23 8.79 12.56
CA VAL A 324 32.74 8.53 11.21
C VAL A 324 31.62 8.09 10.28
N THR A 325 30.80 7.13 10.68
CA THR A 325 29.72 6.59 9.84
C THR A 325 28.36 7.18 10.23
N PRO A 326 27.73 8.01 9.37
CA PRO A 326 26.38 8.51 9.61
C PRO A 326 25.36 7.38 9.68
N GLY A 327 24.33 7.53 10.52
CA GLY A 327 23.27 6.52 10.65
C GLY A 327 23.67 5.31 11.50
N VAL A 328 24.68 5.47 12.35
CA VAL A 328 25.06 4.50 13.39
C VAL A 328 24.80 5.12 14.75
N TRP A 329 24.05 4.39 15.59
CA TRP A 329 23.72 4.78 16.95
C TRP A 329 24.15 3.71 17.95
N TYR A 330 24.35 4.10 19.21
CA TYR A 330 24.82 3.17 20.22
C TYR A 330 23.90 3.05 21.44
N THR A 331 23.74 1.81 21.87
CA THR A 331 23.17 1.43 23.17
C THR A 331 24.11 0.45 23.86
N SER A 332 23.85 0.15 25.12
CA SER A 332 24.64 -0.81 25.89
C SER A 332 23.78 -1.59 26.88
N ARG A 333 24.16 -2.83 27.17
CA ARG A 333 23.51 -3.66 28.17
C ARG A 333 24.50 -4.68 28.72
N ALA A 334 24.59 -4.80 30.05
CA ALA A 334 25.40 -5.81 30.73
C ALA A 334 26.86 -5.91 30.24
N GLY A 335 27.50 -4.76 29.97
CA GLY A 335 28.89 -4.70 29.49
C GLY A 335 29.07 -4.90 27.98
N VAL A 336 27.99 -5.15 27.23
CA VAL A 336 27.98 -5.21 25.76
C VAL A 336 27.60 -3.83 25.19
N VAL A 337 28.30 -3.39 24.15
CA VAL A 337 27.96 -2.20 23.36
C VAL A 337 27.34 -2.65 22.05
N TYR A 338 26.18 -2.11 21.70
CA TYR A 338 25.48 -2.40 20.45
C TYR A 338 25.62 -1.21 19.51
N GLY A 339 26.12 -1.46 18.29
CA GLY A 339 26.06 -0.52 17.18
C GLY A 339 24.83 -0.80 16.31
N LEU A 340 23.88 0.12 16.30
CA LEU A 340 22.67 0.09 15.46
C LEU A 340 23.01 0.69 14.10
N VAL A 341 23.37 -0.16 13.15
CA VAL A 341 23.69 0.24 11.77
C VAL A 341 22.44 0.06 10.90
N LEU A 342 21.79 1.17 10.53
CA LEU A 342 20.51 1.14 9.79
C LEU A 342 20.66 1.14 8.26
N THR A 343 21.91 1.25 7.78
CA THR A 343 22.25 1.18 6.36
C THR A 343 23.39 0.19 6.22
N TRP A 344 23.18 -0.86 5.44
CA TRP A 344 24.22 -1.85 5.20
C TRP A 344 25.45 -1.19 4.56
N PRO A 345 26.67 -1.42 5.08
CA PRO A 345 27.87 -0.78 4.55
C PRO A 345 28.24 -1.32 3.16
N LYS A 346 28.77 -0.44 2.30
CA LYS A 346 29.40 -0.86 1.04
C LYS A 346 30.60 -1.75 1.31
N GLU A 347 30.87 -2.68 0.40
CA GLU A 347 31.98 -3.64 0.53
C GLU A 347 31.92 -4.49 1.82
N ASN A 348 30.78 -4.46 2.53
CA ASN A 348 30.57 -5.02 3.86
C ASN A 348 31.53 -4.48 4.94
N ILE A 349 32.03 -3.24 4.84
CA ILE A 349 32.93 -2.65 5.86
C ILE A 349 32.30 -1.43 6.51
N VAL A 350 32.14 -1.45 7.84
CA VAL A 350 31.72 -0.29 8.62
C VAL A 350 32.88 0.24 9.45
N SER A 351 33.11 1.55 9.39
CA SER A 351 34.12 2.24 10.19
C SER A 351 33.45 2.93 11.39
N LEU A 352 33.76 2.49 12.60
CA LEU A 352 33.21 3.01 13.85
C LEU A 352 34.24 3.91 14.52
N GLY A 353 34.06 5.23 14.43
CA GLY A 353 34.99 6.21 15.01
C GLY A 353 34.87 6.33 16.52
N SER A 354 33.70 6.05 17.09
CA SER A 354 33.43 6.21 18.52
C SER A 354 33.80 4.98 19.35
N VAL A 355 34.04 3.84 18.71
CA VAL A 355 34.38 2.56 19.37
C VAL A 355 35.81 2.16 19.04
N VAL A 356 36.67 2.08 20.04
CA VAL A 356 38.05 1.56 19.89
C VAL A 356 38.11 0.14 20.43
N SER A 357 38.38 -0.81 19.55
CA SER A 357 38.54 -2.22 19.87
C SER A 357 39.89 -2.52 20.50
N THR A 358 39.96 -3.64 21.21
CA THR A 358 41.17 -4.23 21.79
C THR A 358 41.40 -5.62 21.20
N PRO A 359 42.60 -6.22 21.32
CA PRO A 359 42.83 -7.60 20.88
C PRO A 359 41.88 -8.63 21.53
N GLU A 360 41.34 -8.34 22.72
CA GLU A 360 40.39 -9.18 23.44
C GLU A 360 38.93 -8.95 23.04
N SER A 361 38.66 -7.91 22.23
CA SER A 361 37.32 -7.56 21.79
C SER A 361 36.70 -8.69 20.96
N ARG A 362 35.41 -8.91 21.18
CA ARG A 362 34.60 -9.92 20.52
C ARG A 362 33.41 -9.23 19.88
N ILE A 363 33.33 -9.25 18.55
CA ILE A 363 32.28 -8.58 17.79
C ILE A 363 31.39 -9.63 17.14
N THR A 364 30.08 -9.49 17.31
CA THR A 364 29.05 -10.37 16.72
C THR A 364 27.95 -9.54 16.08
N MET A 365 27.20 -10.13 15.17
CA MET A 365 26.00 -9.51 14.57
C MET A 365 24.75 -10.28 14.97
N LEU A 366 23.74 -9.57 15.48
CA LEU A 366 22.45 -10.18 15.80
C LEU A 366 21.78 -10.72 14.53
N GLY A 367 21.23 -11.92 14.60
CA GLY A 367 20.62 -12.60 13.45
C GLY A 367 21.60 -13.24 12.46
N TYR A 368 22.91 -13.18 12.72
CA TYR A 368 23.91 -13.95 11.99
C TYR A 368 24.38 -15.13 12.86
N HIS A 369 24.22 -16.34 12.35
CA HIS A 369 24.73 -17.56 12.97
C HIS A 369 25.64 -18.26 11.96
N SER A 370 26.96 -18.13 12.15
CA SER A 370 27.90 -19.01 11.47
C SER A 370 27.84 -20.41 12.11
N ASP A 371 28.03 -21.47 11.32
CA ASP A 371 28.11 -22.87 11.80
C ASP A 371 29.27 -23.12 12.81
N TYR A 372 30.05 -22.09 13.11
CA TYR A 372 31.14 -22.07 14.09
C TYR A 372 31.03 -20.82 14.97
N ASN A 373 31.53 -20.87 16.21
CA ASN A 373 31.64 -19.78 17.21
C ASN A 373 32.54 -18.60 16.74
N SER A 374 32.38 -18.11 15.52
CA SER A 374 33.25 -17.11 14.89
C SER A 374 32.76 -15.69 15.13
N TYR A 375 33.61 -14.89 15.77
CA TYR A 375 33.49 -13.44 15.85
C TYR A 375 33.75 -12.80 14.48
N LEU A 376 33.18 -11.62 14.25
CA LEU A 376 33.44 -10.84 13.05
C LEU A 376 34.90 -10.38 13.01
N GLU A 377 35.49 -10.36 11.81
CA GLU A 377 36.81 -9.78 11.58
C GLU A 377 36.75 -8.25 11.82
N PHE A 378 37.75 -7.72 12.52
CA PHE A 378 37.87 -6.30 12.75
C PHE A 378 39.32 -5.85 12.76
N THR A 379 39.53 -4.57 12.46
CA THR A 379 40.83 -3.90 12.51
C THR A 379 40.74 -2.74 13.48
N THR A 380 41.64 -2.69 14.47
CA THR A 380 41.78 -1.55 15.37
C THR A 380 42.52 -0.42 14.65
N LEU A 381 41.91 0.76 14.59
CA LEU A 381 42.51 1.96 14.02
C LEU A 381 43.03 2.88 15.15
N GLU A 382 43.87 3.86 14.82
CA GLU A 382 44.35 4.88 15.78
C GLU A 382 43.17 5.63 16.43
N LYS A 383 42.07 5.83 15.68
CA LYS A 383 40.82 6.41 16.15
C LYS A 383 39.62 5.63 15.60
N GLY A 384 39.36 4.48 16.20
CA GLY A 384 38.14 3.71 15.95
C GLY A 384 38.39 2.23 15.66
N THR A 385 37.39 1.58 15.07
CA THR A 385 37.40 0.18 14.69
C THR A 385 36.73 0.01 13.33
N GLU A 386 37.38 -0.69 12.42
CA GLU A 386 36.72 -1.19 11.21
C GLU A 386 36.21 -2.59 11.46
N VAL A 387 34.93 -2.82 11.18
CA VAL A 387 34.30 -4.13 11.30
C VAL A 387 33.90 -4.61 9.92
N LYS A 388 34.31 -5.82 9.58
CA LYS A 388 33.89 -6.48 8.35
C LYS A 388 32.64 -7.30 8.63
N PHE A 389 31.54 -6.87 8.03
CA PHE A 389 30.27 -7.58 8.07
C PHE A 389 30.37 -8.87 7.25
N PRO A 390 29.62 -9.92 7.63
CA PRO A 390 29.45 -11.08 6.75
C PRO A 390 28.78 -10.63 5.44
N PRO A 391 28.79 -11.44 4.38
CA PRO A 391 27.99 -11.14 3.20
C PRO A 391 26.51 -10.93 3.59
N MET A 392 25.88 -9.86 3.10
CA MET A 392 24.48 -9.56 3.41
C MET A 392 23.53 -10.72 3.10
N SER A 393 23.89 -11.55 2.11
CA SER A 393 23.16 -12.76 1.71
C SER A 393 23.15 -13.88 2.76
N GLU A 394 24.05 -13.85 3.74
CA GLU A 394 24.12 -14.84 4.82
C GLU A 394 23.35 -14.41 6.07
N VAL A 395 22.91 -13.15 6.16
CA VAL A 395 22.23 -12.59 7.32
C VAL A 395 20.71 -12.67 7.16
N GLY A 396 20.01 -13.23 8.14
CA GLY A 396 18.54 -13.30 8.13
C GLY A 396 17.91 -14.42 7.28
N SER A 397 18.68 -15.44 6.87
CA SER A 397 18.23 -16.54 5.99
C SER A 397 17.36 -17.62 6.67
N GLN A 398 16.41 -17.21 7.53
CA GLN A 398 15.23 -18.03 7.85
C GLN A 398 13.94 -17.24 7.62
N GLY A 399 13.42 -17.31 6.39
CA GLY A 399 12.00 -17.09 6.08
C GLY A 399 11.64 -15.79 5.37
N ARG A 400 11.64 -15.85 4.02
CA ARG A 400 10.83 -15.08 3.04
C ARG A 400 10.23 -13.74 3.52
N ASN A 401 10.92 -12.63 3.26
CA ASN A 401 10.37 -11.38 2.68
C ASN A 401 11.54 -10.38 2.50
N PRO A 402 11.78 -9.77 1.33
CA PRO A 402 12.83 -8.75 1.15
C PRO A 402 12.53 -7.43 1.89
N ASP A 403 11.37 -7.30 2.53
CA ASP A 403 11.02 -6.15 3.39
C ASP A 403 11.76 -6.15 4.76
N ARG A 404 12.68 -7.09 4.95
CA ARG A 404 13.69 -7.06 6.01
C ARG A 404 14.99 -6.57 5.38
N MET A 405 15.38 -5.35 5.75
CA MET A 405 16.67 -4.69 5.49
C MET A 405 16.66 -3.60 4.40
N CYS A 406 17.08 -2.42 4.87
CA CYS A 406 17.77 -1.31 4.20
C CYS A 406 17.40 -1.03 2.73
N VAL A 407 16.67 0.07 2.51
CA VAL A 407 16.40 0.65 1.18
C VAL A 407 17.03 2.04 1.05
N CYS A 408 17.93 2.19 0.08
CA CYS A 408 18.56 3.42 -0.44
C CYS A 408 17.56 4.29 -1.27
N TRP A 409 17.66 5.61 -1.48
CA TRP A 409 18.58 6.44 -2.32
C TRP A 409 18.20 7.95 -2.16
N LEU A 410 19.05 8.98 -2.40
CA LEU A 410 19.25 9.70 -3.69
C LEU A 410 20.12 10.99 -3.56
N ARG A 411 21.03 11.24 -4.52
CA ARG A 411 21.18 12.45 -5.38
C ARG A 411 22.46 12.32 -6.26
N PRO A 412 22.43 12.69 -7.55
CA PRO A 412 22.85 14.06 -7.91
C PRO A 412 22.05 14.73 -9.05
N SER A 413 22.20 16.06 -9.10
CA SER A 413 21.69 16.99 -10.11
C SER A 413 22.31 16.81 -11.49
N VAL A 414 21.50 16.98 -12.53
CA VAL A 414 21.92 17.03 -13.94
C VAL A 414 22.18 18.48 -14.36
N GLN A 415 23.31 18.74 -15.01
CA GLN A 415 23.52 19.92 -15.84
C GLN A 415 23.67 19.51 -17.31
N ALA A 416 23.08 20.33 -18.18
CA ALA A 416 22.77 20.06 -19.58
C ALA A 416 23.99 19.93 -20.50
N GLY A 417 23.82 19.14 -21.57
CA GLY A 417 24.69 19.11 -22.74
C GLY A 417 23.93 18.60 -23.98
N MET A 418 23.68 19.50 -24.92
CA MET A 418 23.04 19.25 -26.22
C MET A 418 23.92 18.38 -27.14
N CYS A 419 23.33 17.44 -27.91
CA CYS A 419 23.59 17.36 -29.35
C CYS A 419 22.61 16.45 -30.14
N ARG A 420 21.92 17.10 -31.08
CA ARG A 420 21.30 16.72 -32.37
C ARG A 420 21.14 15.22 -32.73
N LEU A 421 19.88 14.81 -32.94
CA LEU A 421 19.49 13.73 -33.85
C LEU A 421 18.96 14.31 -35.17
N THR A 422 19.53 13.87 -36.29
CA THR A 422 18.94 13.96 -37.63
C THR A 422 17.85 12.90 -37.78
N HIS A 423 16.63 13.32 -38.10
CA HIS A 423 15.54 12.43 -38.50
C HIS A 423 15.71 12.02 -39.98
N LEU A 424 15.65 10.72 -40.25
CA LEU A 424 15.24 10.21 -41.56
C LEU A 424 13.91 9.47 -41.37
N LEU A 425 12.84 10.05 -41.89
CA LEU A 425 11.55 9.39 -42.06
C LEU A 425 11.68 8.35 -43.19
N PHE A 426 11.38 7.10 -42.88
CA PHE A 426 10.93 6.12 -43.89
C PHE A 426 9.43 5.92 -43.69
N LEU A 427 8.64 6.61 -44.51
CA LEU A 427 7.23 6.33 -44.75
C LEU A 427 7.16 5.10 -45.67
N LEU A 428 6.89 3.93 -45.10
CA LEU A 428 6.40 2.79 -45.87
C LEU A 428 4.88 2.77 -45.76
N GLY A 429 4.23 3.24 -46.83
CA GLY A 429 2.80 3.11 -47.00
C GLY A 429 2.42 1.65 -47.10
N VAL A 430 1.77 1.12 -46.07
CA VAL A 430 1.01 -0.12 -46.17
C VAL A 430 -0.30 0.23 -46.87
N ALA A 431 -0.54 -0.39 -48.03
CA ALA A 431 -1.82 -0.30 -48.69
C ALA A 431 -2.92 -0.79 -47.72
N LEU A 432 -3.87 0.08 -47.39
CA LEU A 432 -5.00 -0.21 -46.51
C LEU A 432 -5.89 -1.27 -47.16
N ALA A 433 -5.65 -2.55 -46.83
CA ALA A 433 -6.70 -3.55 -46.93
C ALA A 433 -7.77 -3.18 -45.89
N LYS A 434 -9.00 -2.96 -46.35
CA LYS A 434 -10.14 -2.73 -45.47
C LYS A 434 -10.45 -4.04 -44.73
N TYR A 435 -10.65 -3.99 -43.43
CA TYR A 435 -11.05 -5.17 -42.65
C TYR A 435 -12.55 -5.43 -42.82
N ASP A 436 -12.90 -6.63 -43.22
CA ASP A 436 -14.30 -7.09 -43.28
C ASP A 436 -14.77 -7.53 -41.88
N PRO A 437 -16.09 -7.48 -41.57
CA PRO A 437 -16.63 -7.88 -40.28
C PRO A 437 -16.68 -9.42 -40.12
N THR A 438 -15.53 -10.07 -40.26
CA THR A 438 -15.33 -11.52 -40.07
C THR A 438 -14.02 -11.74 -39.31
N TRP A 439 -13.98 -12.72 -38.41
CA TRP A 439 -12.77 -13.02 -37.64
C TRP A 439 -11.56 -13.29 -38.52
N ASN A 440 -11.73 -14.06 -39.61
CA ASN A 440 -10.66 -14.32 -40.58
C ASN A 440 -10.04 -13.04 -41.17
N SER A 441 -10.80 -11.95 -41.31
CA SER A 441 -10.26 -10.67 -41.76
C SER A 441 -9.69 -9.87 -40.59
N LEU A 442 -10.40 -9.78 -39.47
CA LEU A 442 -10.00 -9.00 -38.29
C LEU A 442 -8.69 -9.52 -37.66
N ASP A 443 -8.50 -10.83 -37.60
CA ASP A 443 -7.30 -11.47 -37.03
C ASP A 443 -6.04 -11.25 -37.90
N THR A 444 -6.19 -10.74 -39.13
CA THR A 444 -5.03 -10.36 -39.97
C THR A 444 -4.42 -9.02 -39.56
N ARG A 445 -5.11 -8.25 -38.70
CA ARG A 445 -4.63 -6.95 -38.25
C ARG A 445 -3.35 -7.14 -37.42
N PRO A 446 -2.23 -6.50 -37.81
CA PRO A 446 -1.00 -6.60 -37.04
C PRO A 446 -1.16 -5.93 -35.67
N LEU A 447 -0.57 -6.54 -34.64
CA LEU A 447 -0.51 -5.96 -33.31
C LEU A 447 0.29 -4.65 -33.34
N PRO A 448 -0.25 -3.52 -32.86
CA PRO A 448 0.50 -2.27 -32.73
C PRO A 448 1.78 -2.46 -31.90
N PRO A 449 2.97 -2.02 -32.39
CA PRO A 449 4.24 -2.27 -31.71
C PRO A 449 4.32 -1.74 -30.29
N TRP A 450 3.62 -0.64 -29.99
CA TRP A 450 3.60 -0.05 -28.66
C TRP A 450 3.07 -1.03 -27.61
N TYR A 451 2.05 -1.83 -27.94
CA TYR A 451 1.41 -2.73 -26.98
C TYR A 451 2.34 -3.88 -26.60
N ASP A 452 3.03 -4.49 -27.58
CA ASP A 452 4.02 -5.51 -27.26
C ASP A 452 5.21 -4.93 -26.49
N GLY A 453 5.66 -3.71 -26.80
CA GLY A 453 6.75 -3.04 -26.07
C GLY A 453 6.39 -2.55 -24.68
N ALA A 454 5.10 -2.33 -24.40
CA ALA A 454 4.60 -1.73 -23.17
C ALA A 454 4.79 -2.60 -21.93
N LYS A 455 4.50 -3.91 -22.06
CA LYS A 455 4.55 -4.96 -21.02
C LYS A 455 3.66 -4.77 -19.78
N ILE A 456 3.55 -3.56 -19.23
CA ILE A 456 2.93 -3.30 -17.93
C ILE A 456 1.83 -2.25 -18.07
N GLY A 457 0.64 -2.59 -17.61
CA GLY A 457 -0.49 -1.68 -17.51
C GLY A 457 -1.14 -1.68 -16.15
N ILE A 458 -1.90 -0.62 -15.85
CA ILE A 458 -2.73 -0.51 -14.63
C ILE A 458 -4.19 -0.63 -14.98
N PHE A 459 -4.95 -1.41 -14.21
CA PHE A 459 -6.38 -1.54 -14.33
C PHE A 459 -7.06 -0.94 -13.10
N LEU A 460 -8.24 -0.35 -13.27
CA LEU A 460 -8.99 0.28 -12.20
C LEU A 460 -10.44 -0.14 -12.28
N HIS A 461 -10.89 -0.95 -11.31
CA HIS A 461 -12.30 -1.25 -11.10
C HIS A 461 -12.89 -0.27 -10.10
N TRP A 462 -13.60 0.72 -10.63
CA TRP A 462 -14.18 1.82 -9.88
C TRP A 462 -15.60 2.12 -10.35
N GLY A 463 -16.55 2.16 -9.43
CA GLY A 463 -17.97 2.37 -9.71
C GLY A 463 -18.79 2.43 -8.43
N VAL A 464 -20.11 2.30 -8.55
CA VAL A 464 -21.03 2.40 -7.39
C VAL A 464 -20.78 1.26 -6.40
N PHE A 465 -20.34 0.09 -6.86
CA PHE A 465 -19.93 -1.03 -6.00
C PHE A 465 -18.80 -0.67 -5.02
N SER A 466 -18.01 0.37 -5.29
CA SER A 466 -16.99 0.86 -4.34
C SER A 466 -17.62 1.50 -3.11
N VAL A 467 -18.90 1.87 -3.11
CA VAL A 467 -19.60 2.47 -1.95
C VAL A 467 -19.81 1.48 -0.81
N PRO A 468 -20.50 0.34 -0.99
CA PRO A 468 -20.60 -0.67 0.06
C PRO A 468 -19.22 -1.22 0.45
N SER A 469 -18.26 -1.22 -0.49
CA SER A 469 -16.87 -1.63 -0.25
C SER A 469 -16.75 -3.03 0.37
N PHE A 470 -17.68 -3.95 0.06
CA PHE A 470 -17.80 -5.24 0.75
C PHE A 470 -17.81 -6.40 -0.24
N GLY A 471 -17.01 -7.43 0.03
CA GLY A 471 -16.95 -8.64 -0.78
C GLY A 471 -16.25 -8.45 -2.13
N SER A 472 -16.90 -7.80 -3.10
CA SER A 472 -16.31 -7.49 -4.42
C SER A 472 -17.17 -6.52 -5.24
N GLU A 473 -16.70 -6.16 -6.44
CA GLU A 473 -17.46 -5.42 -7.46
C GLU A 473 -18.75 -6.15 -7.92
N TRP A 474 -18.89 -7.45 -7.60
CA TRP A 474 -20.10 -8.24 -7.82
C TRP A 474 -21.18 -8.04 -6.74
N PHE A 475 -21.03 -7.02 -5.88
CA PHE A 475 -21.92 -6.79 -4.73
C PHE A 475 -23.41 -6.87 -5.09
N TRP A 476 -23.85 -6.17 -6.13
CA TRP A 476 -25.27 -6.13 -6.50
C TRP A 476 -25.79 -7.51 -6.90
N GLN A 477 -25.06 -8.22 -7.76
CA GLN A 477 -25.40 -9.57 -8.17
C GLN A 477 -25.40 -10.54 -6.99
N ASN A 478 -24.41 -10.47 -6.11
CA ASN A 478 -24.35 -11.36 -4.96
C ASN A 478 -25.44 -11.07 -3.91
N TRP A 479 -25.88 -9.82 -3.80
CA TRP A 479 -26.96 -9.43 -2.89
C TRP A 479 -28.35 -9.75 -3.46
N GLN A 480 -28.65 -9.30 -4.68
CA GLN A 480 -30.00 -9.34 -5.25
C GLN A 480 -30.22 -10.47 -6.27
N GLY A 481 -29.17 -10.93 -6.95
CA GLY A 481 -29.26 -12.03 -7.90
C GLY A 481 -29.11 -13.39 -7.23
N SER A 482 -27.96 -13.62 -6.59
CA SER A 482 -27.61 -14.90 -5.96
C SER A 482 -28.08 -15.03 -4.51
N HIS A 483 -28.48 -13.93 -3.86
CA HIS A 483 -28.86 -13.88 -2.44
C HIS A 483 -27.83 -14.49 -1.48
N GLY A 484 -26.54 -14.21 -1.72
CA GLY A 484 -25.45 -14.66 -0.88
C GLY A 484 -25.60 -14.18 0.56
N LYS A 485 -25.61 -15.15 1.50
CA LYS A 485 -25.92 -14.92 2.93
C LYS A 485 -25.18 -13.71 3.53
N GLN A 486 -23.86 -13.65 3.34
CA GLN A 486 -23.03 -12.56 3.88
C GLN A 486 -23.41 -11.17 3.36
N TYR A 487 -23.85 -11.06 2.11
CA TYR A 487 -24.25 -9.77 1.50
C TYR A 487 -25.62 -9.34 1.99
N VAL A 488 -26.56 -10.29 2.14
CA VAL A 488 -27.89 -10.04 2.69
C VAL A 488 -27.81 -9.63 4.16
N GLU A 489 -26.99 -10.33 4.96
CA GLU A 489 -26.75 -9.99 6.37
C GLU A 489 -26.09 -8.63 6.51
N PHE A 490 -25.02 -8.37 5.74
CA PHE A 490 -24.37 -7.05 5.69
C PHE A 490 -25.37 -5.93 5.40
N MET A 491 -26.25 -6.12 4.40
CA MET A 491 -27.26 -5.12 4.07
C MET A 491 -28.31 -4.92 5.17
N LYS A 492 -28.72 -6.00 5.83
CA LYS A 492 -29.69 -5.96 6.92
C LYS A 492 -29.13 -5.26 8.16
N GLU A 493 -27.85 -5.44 8.44
CA GLU A 493 -27.18 -4.90 9.63
C GLU A 493 -26.79 -3.44 9.47
N ASN A 494 -26.42 -3.03 8.25
CA ASN A 494 -25.82 -1.71 8.02
C ASN A 494 -26.75 -0.71 7.31
N TYR A 495 -27.84 -1.15 6.70
CA TYR A 495 -28.72 -0.28 5.90
C TYR A 495 -30.18 -0.40 6.31
N ARG A 496 -30.93 0.70 6.10
CA ARG A 496 -32.35 0.76 6.44
C ARG A 496 -33.17 -0.27 5.64
N PRO A 497 -34.28 -0.78 6.19
CA PRO A 497 -35.23 -1.60 5.41
C PRO A 497 -35.67 -0.89 4.12
N GLY A 498 -35.77 -1.65 3.02
CA GLY A 498 -36.17 -1.13 1.71
C GLY A 498 -35.07 -0.37 0.94
N PHE A 499 -33.83 -0.35 1.44
CA PHE A 499 -32.69 0.20 0.69
C PHE A 499 -32.47 -0.57 -0.62
N THR A 500 -32.24 0.15 -1.71
CA THR A 500 -31.99 -0.38 -3.05
C THR A 500 -30.55 -0.14 -3.45
N TYR A 501 -30.05 -0.85 -4.46
CA TYR A 501 -28.67 -0.63 -4.92
C TYR A 501 -28.45 0.80 -5.46
N GLN A 502 -29.48 1.37 -6.08
CA GLN A 502 -29.48 2.73 -6.61
C GLN A 502 -29.29 3.80 -5.52
N ASP A 503 -29.69 3.52 -4.28
CA ASP A 503 -29.44 4.41 -3.14
C ASP A 503 -27.94 4.58 -2.81
N PHE A 504 -27.06 3.74 -3.36
CA PHE A 504 -25.61 3.92 -3.28
C PHE A 504 -25.06 4.97 -4.26
N ALA A 505 -25.72 5.22 -5.40
CA ALA A 505 -25.17 6.10 -6.43
C ALA A 505 -24.89 7.53 -5.94
N PRO A 506 -25.75 8.17 -5.11
CA PRO A 506 -25.43 9.48 -4.53
C PRO A 506 -24.23 9.47 -3.56
N GLN A 507 -23.86 8.31 -3.01
CA GLN A 507 -22.75 8.14 -2.07
C GLN A 507 -21.42 7.84 -2.78
N PHE A 508 -21.46 7.56 -4.09
CA PHE A 508 -20.27 7.54 -4.94
C PHE A 508 -19.87 8.99 -5.24
N THR A 509 -19.11 9.61 -4.34
CA THR A 509 -18.87 11.06 -4.37
C THR A 509 -17.65 11.47 -5.18
N ALA A 510 -16.66 10.58 -5.36
CA ALA A 510 -15.36 10.91 -5.94
C ALA A 510 -14.72 12.18 -5.33
N GLU A 511 -14.97 12.42 -4.05
CA GLU A 511 -14.65 13.66 -3.36
C GLU A 511 -13.16 14.06 -3.43
N PHE A 512 -12.29 13.05 -3.26
CA PHE A 512 -10.82 13.13 -3.32
C PHE A 512 -10.26 12.60 -4.63
N TYR A 513 -11.09 12.46 -5.67
CA TYR A 513 -10.60 12.07 -6.98
C TYR A 513 -9.78 13.18 -7.63
N ASP A 514 -8.46 12.98 -7.63
CA ASP A 514 -7.50 13.80 -8.37
C ASP A 514 -6.90 12.99 -9.54
N PRO A 515 -7.28 13.28 -10.80
CA PRO A 515 -6.76 12.59 -11.96
C PRO A 515 -5.26 12.85 -12.19
N GLU A 516 -4.71 13.99 -11.73
CA GLU A 516 -3.27 14.26 -11.82
C GLU A 516 -2.49 13.43 -10.80
N GLU A 517 -3.03 13.25 -9.60
CA GLU A 517 -2.45 12.35 -8.60
C GLU A 517 -2.43 10.91 -9.11
N TRP A 518 -3.54 10.41 -9.66
CA TRP A 518 -3.60 9.08 -10.28
C TRP A 518 -2.58 8.94 -11.40
N ALA A 519 -2.49 9.91 -12.31
CA ALA A 519 -1.49 9.91 -13.38
C ALA A 519 -0.05 9.87 -12.81
N SER A 520 0.23 10.62 -11.74
CA SER A 520 1.52 10.59 -11.04
C SER A 520 1.84 9.21 -10.46
N ILE A 521 0.85 8.54 -9.84
CA ILE A 521 0.99 7.18 -9.32
C ILE A 521 1.29 6.20 -10.45
N PHE A 522 0.54 6.25 -11.56
CA PHE A 522 0.73 5.33 -12.68
C PHE A 522 2.09 5.54 -13.37
N ASN A 523 2.52 6.79 -13.55
CA ASN A 523 3.85 7.07 -14.08
C ASN A 523 4.96 6.61 -13.13
N ALA A 524 4.79 6.84 -11.83
CA ALA A 524 5.72 6.35 -10.81
C ALA A 524 5.75 4.82 -10.71
N SER A 525 4.72 4.12 -11.21
CA SER A 525 4.67 2.65 -11.27
C SER A 525 5.44 2.04 -12.43
N GLY A 526 5.81 2.85 -13.42
CA GLY A 526 6.43 2.39 -14.67
C GLY A 526 5.44 1.90 -15.73
N ALA A 527 4.14 1.80 -15.43
CA ALA A 527 3.14 1.39 -16.41
C ALA A 527 3.19 2.23 -17.69
N ARG A 528 2.91 1.58 -18.82
CA ARG A 528 2.87 2.19 -20.15
C ARG A 528 1.47 2.20 -20.77
N TYR A 529 0.46 1.68 -20.06
CA TYR A 529 -0.95 1.88 -20.38
C TYR A 529 -1.81 1.80 -19.12
N VAL A 530 -2.98 2.43 -19.15
CA VAL A 530 -3.97 2.37 -18.08
C VAL A 530 -5.33 2.01 -18.66
N VAL A 531 -6.10 1.21 -17.94
CA VAL A 531 -7.47 0.81 -18.30
C VAL A 531 -8.36 1.19 -17.13
N LEU A 532 -9.35 2.07 -17.35
CA LEU A 532 -10.36 2.40 -16.34
C LEU A 532 -11.70 1.76 -16.73
N THR A 533 -12.43 1.21 -15.76
CA THR A 533 -13.82 0.80 -15.96
C THR A 533 -14.66 1.99 -16.38
N SER A 534 -15.02 2.05 -17.66
CA SER A 534 -16.02 3.00 -18.16
C SER A 534 -17.39 2.66 -17.58
N LYS A 535 -17.76 1.37 -17.69
CA LYS A 535 -18.99 0.76 -17.21
C LYS A 535 -18.71 -0.68 -16.79
N HIS A 536 -19.10 -1.06 -15.57
CA HIS A 536 -19.08 -2.45 -15.12
C HIS A 536 -20.47 -3.10 -15.28
N HIS A 537 -20.64 -4.36 -14.86
CA HIS A 537 -21.89 -5.12 -15.04
C HIS A 537 -23.12 -4.51 -14.32
N GLU A 538 -22.92 -3.56 -13.39
CA GLU A 538 -23.99 -2.78 -12.77
C GLU A 538 -24.61 -1.71 -13.70
N GLY A 539 -24.01 -1.48 -14.86
CA GLY A 539 -24.50 -0.54 -15.86
C GLY A 539 -24.24 0.94 -15.57
N PHE A 540 -23.62 1.28 -14.44
CA PHE A 540 -23.29 2.68 -14.10
C PHE A 540 -22.10 3.15 -14.94
N THR A 541 -22.26 4.29 -15.63
CA THR A 541 -21.19 4.85 -16.46
C THR A 541 -20.42 5.95 -15.75
N ASN A 542 -19.08 5.87 -15.76
CA ASN A 542 -18.16 6.87 -15.20
C ASN A 542 -17.96 8.11 -16.11
N TRP A 543 -18.84 8.26 -17.10
CA TRP A 543 -18.89 9.38 -18.03
C TRP A 543 -20.35 9.76 -18.31
N PRO A 544 -20.64 10.99 -18.79
CA PRO A 544 -22.00 11.47 -19.06
C PRO A 544 -22.61 10.81 -20.31
N SER A 545 -22.82 9.50 -20.29
CA SER A 545 -23.35 8.79 -21.46
C SER A 545 -24.78 9.20 -21.78
N LYS A 546 -25.05 9.48 -23.05
CA LYS A 546 -26.40 9.77 -23.56
C LYS A 546 -27.35 8.57 -23.41
N TYR A 547 -26.81 7.37 -23.26
CA TYR A 547 -27.57 6.12 -23.18
C TYR A 547 -27.74 5.61 -21.73
N SER A 548 -27.11 6.28 -20.74
CA SER A 548 -27.19 5.97 -19.30
C SER A 548 -27.79 7.12 -18.49
N TRP A 549 -28.84 7.76 -19.02
CA TRP A 549 -29.49 8.90 -18.34
C TRP A 549 -29.90 8.53 -16.91
N ASN A 550 -29.57 9.41 -15.95
CA ASN A 550 -29.76 9.23 -14.50
C ASN A 550 -29.01 8.05 -13.84
N TRP A 551 -28.15 7.35 -14.59
CA TRP A 551 -27.32 6.25 -14.07
C TRP A 551 -25.87 6.41 -14.53
N ASN A 552 -25.34 7.61 -14.33
CA ASN A 552 -23.97 7.96 -14.68
C ASN A 552 -23.37 9.00 -13.71
N SER A 553 -22.05 9.15 -13.72
CA SER A 553 -21.30 10.01 -12.79
C SER A 553 -21.57 11.51 -12.91
N MET A 554 -22.15 11.98 -14.02
CA MET A 554 -22.56 13.38 -14.19
C MET A 554 -23.97 13.60 -13.63
N ASP A 555 -24.88 12.67 -13.84
CA ASP A 555 -26.28 12.79 -13.43
C ASP A 555 -26.49 12.47 -11.95
N VAL A 556 -25.67 11.61 -11.32
CA VAL A 556 -25.78 11.25 -9.90
C VAL A 556 -24.39 10.99 -9.29
N GLY A 557 -24.25 11.27 -7.99
CA GLY A 557 -22.99 11.12 -7.28
C GLY A 557 -22.02 12.28 -7.61
N PRO A 558 -20.90 12.06 -8.34
CA PRO A 558 -19.82 13.03 -8.46
C PRO A 558 -20.14 14.34 -9.18
N LYS A 559 -21.16 14.34 -10.05
CA LYS A 559 -21.47 15.46 -10.97
C LYS A 559 -20.27 15.81 -11.86
N ARG A 560 -19.57 14.78 -12.36
CA ARG A 560 -18.27 14.92 -13.02
C ARG A 560 -18.07 13.85 -14.10
N ASP A 561 -17.44 14.23 -15.21
CA ASP A 561 -16.94 13.29 -16.21
C ASP A 561 -15.59 12.73 -15.76
N LEU A 562 -15.61 11.54 -15.16
CA LEU A 562 -14.43 10.95 -14.54
C LEU A 562 -13.46 10.40 -15.60
N LEU A 563 -13.99 9.86 -16.71
CA LEU A 563 -13.18 9.36 -17.81
C LEU A 563 -12.44 10.50 -18.53
N GLY A 564 -13.16 11.59 -18.84
CA GLY A 564 -12.59 12.74 -19.53
C GLY A 564 -11.45 13.40 -18.75
N ASP A 565 -11.63 13.51 -17.44
CA ASP A 565 -10.64 14.07 -16.54
C ASP A 565 -9.38 13.19 -16.45
N LEU A 566 -9.53 11.86 -16.33
CA LEU A 566 -8.38 10.96 -16.35
C LEU A 566 -7.67 10.99 -17.71
N ALA A 567 -8.41 10.90 -18.80
CA ALA A 567 -7.86 10.90 -20.15
C ALA A 567 -7.00 12.15 -20.40
N LYS A 568 -7.49 13.31 -19.97
CA LYS A 568 -6.76 14.58 -20.04
C LYS A 568 -5.50 14.57 -19.18
N ALA A 569 -5.56 14.09 -17.95
CA ALA A 569 -4.41 14.02 -17.07
C ALA A 569 -3.32 13.08 -17.62
N ILE A 570 -3.70 11.89 -18.10
CA ILE A 570 -2.77 10.92 -18.70
C ILE A 570 -2.07 11.50 -19.92
N ARG A 571 -2.84 12.07 -20.86
CA ARG A 571 -2.27 12.66 -22.08
C ARG A 571 -1.36 13.85 -21.81
N SER A 572 -1.68 14.67 -20.80
CA SER A 572 -0.94 15.90 -20.53
C SER A 572 0.28 15.70 -19.62
N LYS A 573 0.21 14.80 -18.64
CA LYS A 573 1.25 14.61 -17.62
C LYS A 573 2.14 13.39 -17.88
N THR A 574 1.63 12.40 -18.61
CA THR A 574 2.29 11.09 -18.75
C THR A 574 2.26 10.62 -20.21
N PRO A 575 2.98 11.29 -21.13
CA PRO A 575 2.88 11.02 -22.58
C PRO A 575 3.38 9.62 -23.01
N LYS A 576 3.95 8.84 -22.09
CA LYS A 576 4.35 7.44 -22.32
C LYS A 576 3.28 6.42 -21.93
N ILE A 577 2.17 6.86 -21.34
CA ILE A 577 1.07 6.01 -20.89
C ILE A 577 -0.06 6.11 -21.91
N HIS A 578 -0.37 4.98 -22.55
CA HIS A 578 -1.53 4.86 -23.41
C HIS A 578 -2.81 4.79 -22.59
N PHE A 579 -3.84 5.53 -23.00
CA PHE A 579 -5.11 5.59 -22.28
C PHE A 579 -6.08 4.53 -22.82
N GLY A 580 -6.66 3.73 -21.94
CA GLY A 580 -7.54 2.62 -22.26
C GLY A 580 -8.79 2.60 -21.40
N LEU A 581 -9.82 1.90 -21.87
CA LEU A 581 -11.10 1.78 -21.20
C LEU A 581 -11.59 0.34 -21.21
N TYR A 582 -12.10 -0.09 -20.06
CA TYR A 582 -12.88 -1.30 -19.93
C TYR A 582 -14.36 -1.00 -20.13
N HIS A 583 -15.08 -1.90 -20.80
CA HIS A 583 -16.53 -1.79 -20.96
C HIS A 583 -17.22 -3.15 -20.85
N SER A 584 -18.14 -3.27 -19.89
CA SER A 584 -19.04 -4.41 -19.78
C SER A 584 -20.09 -4.39 -20.90
N LEU A 585 -20.14 -5.45 -21.71
CA LEU A 585 -21.11 -5.59 -22.80
C LEU A 585 -22.55 -5.76 -22.28
N TYR A 586 -22.73 -6.40 -21.12
CA TYR A 586 -24.04 -6.63 -20.49
C TYR A 586 -24.25 -5.82 -19.20
N GLU A 587 -25.49 -5.86 -18.71
CA GLU A 587 -25.91 -5.24 -17.45
C GLU A 587 -26.85 -6.20 -16.70
N TRP A 588 -26.53 -6.57 -15.45
CA TRP A 588 -27.21 -7.66 -14.71
C TRP A 588 -28.74 -7.56 -14.73
N PHE A 589 -29.25 -6.36 -14.47
CA PHE A 589 -30.67 -6.12 -14.23
C PHE A 589 -31.30 -5.11 -15.20
N HIS A 590 -30.63 -4.81 -16.32
CA HIS A 590 -31.18 -3.89 -17.30
C HIS A 590 -32.40 -4.52 -18.01
N PRO A 591 -33.58 -3.87 -18.04
CA PRO A 591 -34.81 -4.48 -18.56
C PRO A 591 -34.69 -4.99 -20.00
N LEU A 592 -34.05 -4.24 -20.90
CA LEU A 592 -33.84 -4.69 -22.28
C LEU A 592 -32.93 -5.93 -22.37
N TYR A 593 -31.89 -6.03 -21.52
CA TYR A 593 -31.02 -7.19 -21.50
C TYR A 593 -31.77 -8.43 -21.01
N LEU A 594 -32.53 -8.27 -19.92
CA LEU A 594 -33.39 -9.34 -19.40
C LEU A 594 -34.46 -9.77 -20.40
N GLN A 595 -35.01 -8.84 -21.18
CA GLN A 595 -35.97 -9.12 -22.24
C GLN A 595 -35.33 -9.94 -23.36
N ASP A 596 -34.17 -9.50 -23.88
CA ASP A 596 -33.44 -10.24 -24.90
C ASP A 596 -33.04 -11.63 -24.39
N LYS A 597 -32.55 -11.74 -23.14
CA LYS A 597 -32.21 -13.01 -22.49
C LYS A 597 -33.42 -13.94 -22.32
N THR A 598 -34.57 -13.41 -21.92
CA THR A 598 -35.82 -14.19 -21.78
C THR A 598 -36.32 -14.70 -23.13
N ASN A 599 -36.04 -13.96 -24.21
CA ASN A 599 -36.32 -14.36 -25.58
C ASN A 599 -35.15 -15.14 -26.22
N GLU A 600 -34.31 -15.79 -25.41
CA GLU A 600 -33.18 -16.62 -25.84
C GLU A 600 -32.24 -15.91 -26.84
N PHE A 601 -32.07 -14.59 -26.66
CA PHE A 601 -31.27 -13.70 -27.50
C PHE A 601 -31.70 -13.64 -28.97
N GLN A 602 -32.93 -14.05 -29.33
CA GLN A 602 -33.45 -13.93 -30.70
C GLN A 602 -33.67 -12.46 -31.13
N THR A 603 -33.72 -11.55 -30.16
CA THR A 603 -33.67 -10.10 -30.37
C THR A 603 -32.39 -9.53 -29.74
N SER A 604 -31.93 -8.38 -30.26
CA SER A 604 -30.75 -7.66 -29.79
C SER A 604 -31.05 -6.19 -29.51
N ASN A 605 -32.21 -5.93 -28.90
CA ASN A 605 -32.67 -4.58 -28.61
C ASN A 605 -31.71 -3.86 -27.66
N PHE A 606 -31.28 -4.54 -26.59
CA PHE A 606 -30.29 -4.00 -25.65
C PHE A 606 -29.00 -3.61 -26.37
N VAL A 607 -28.44 -4.51 -27.18
CA VAL A 607 -27.19 -4.23 -27.91
C VAL A 607 -27.35 -3.03 -28.85
N LYS A 608 -28.45 -2.97 -29.61
CA LYS A 608 -28.70 -1.91 -30.62
C LYS A 608 -28.96 -0.53 -30.00
N THR A 609 -29.62 -0.46 -28.84
CA THR A 609 -30.05 0.82 -28.26
C THR A 609 -29.21 1.27 -27.08
N LYS A 610 -28.38 0.39 -26.52
CA LYS A 610 -27.62 0.62 -25.29
C LYS A 610 -26.12 0.36 -25.49
N THR A 611 -25.70 -0.89 -25.56
CA THR A 611 -24.26 -1.26 -25.53
C THR A 611 -23.47 -0.72 -26.72
N MET A 612 -23.93 -0.95 -27.95
CA MET A 612 -23.17 -0.52 -29.13
C MET A 612 -23.08 1.00 -29.24
N PRO A 613 -24.19 1.77 -29.12
CA PRO A 613 -24.10 3.23 -29.12
C PRO A 613 -23.16 3.81 -28.05
N GLU A 614 -23.09 3.20 -26.86
CA GLU A 614 -22.11 3.57 -25.82
C GLU A 614 -20.67 3.30 -26.26
N LEU A 615 -20.38 2.15 -26.87
CA LEU A 615 -19.04 1.85 -27.39
C LEU A 615 -18.60 2.83 -28.49
N TYR A 616 -19.49 3.17 -29.43
CA TYR A 616 -19.20 4.20 -30.43
C TYR A 616 -18.97 5.57 -29.77
N GLU A 617 -19.80 5.96 -28.80
CA GLU A 617 -19.63 7.21 -28.03
C GLU A 617 -18.26 7.24 -27.33
N LEU A 618 -17.92 6.18 -26.59
CA LEU A 618 -16.67 6.06 -25.86
C LEU A 618 -15.44 6.21 -26.76
N VAL A 619 -15.43 5.52 -27.91
CA VAL A 619 -14.30 5.56 -28.84
C VAL A 619 -14.15 6.94 -29.48
N ASN A 620 -15.25 7.58 -29.87
CA ASN A 620 -15.19 8.89 -30.53
C ASN A 620 -14.84 10.02 -29.55
N ASP A 621 -15.40 9.99 -28.35
CA ASP A 621 -15.25 11.09 -27.37
C ASP A 621 -13.93 10.97 -26.60
N TYR A 622 -13.55 9.76 -26.19
CA TYR A 622 -12.39 9.55 -25.33
C TYR A 622 -11.18 8.98 -26.04
N GLN A 623 -11.29 8.48 -27.28
CA GLN A 623 -10.17 7.97 -28.09
C GLN A 623 -9.23 7.01 -27.32
N PRO A 624 -9.75 5.91 -26.74
CA PRO A 624 -8.93 4.94 -26.04
C PRO A 624 -8.07 4.13 -27.02
N GLU A 625 -6.84 3.84 -26.61
CA GLU A 625 -5.89 2.98 -27.32
C GLU A 625 -6.00 1.51 -26.85
N VAL A 626 -6.75 1.25 -25.78
CA VAL A 626 -7.19 -0.10 -25.38
C VAL A 626 -8.70 -0.07 -25.19
N VAL A 627 -9.43 -0.93 -25.91
CA VAL A 627 -10.85 -1.21 -25.63
C VAL A 627 -10.93 -2.62 -25.08
N TRP A 628 -11.12 -2.72 -23.76
CA TRP A 628 -11.14 -3.97 -23.02
C TRP A 628 -12.60 -4.37 -22.75
N SER A 629 -13.12 -5.34 -23.48
CA SER A 629 -14.50 -5.81 -23.36
C SER A 629 -14.66 -6.91 -22.32
N ASP A 630 -15.85 -7.08 -21.76
CA ASP A 630 -16.17 -8.18 -20.82
C ASP A 630 -17.68 -8.43 -20.77
N GLY A 631 -18.12 -9.50 -20.11
CA GLY A 631 -19.56 -9.74 -19.96
C GLY A 631 -20.22 -10.42 -21.16
N ASP A 632 -19.42 -11.04 -22.01
CA ASP A 632 -19.79 -11.60 -23.29
C ASP A 632 -20.26 -13.06 -23.23
N TRP A 633 -19.99 -13.74 -22.11
CA TRP A 633 -20.06 -15.20 -21.96
C TRP A 633 -21.44 -15.85 -22.15
N GLU A 634 -22.55 -15.10 -22.08
CA GLU A 634 -23.90 -15.68 -22.19
C GLU A 634 -24.30 -16.00 -23.64
N THR A 635 -23.68 -15.37 -24.63
CA THR A 635 -24.09 -15.50 -26.04
C THR A 635 -22.95 -15.21 -27.01
N GLU A 636 -23.11 -15.64 -28.25
CA GLU A 636 -22.10 -15.52 -29.31
C GLU A 636 -21.90 -14.06 -29.78
N ASP A 637 -20.81 -13.84 -30.50
CA ASP A 637 -20.35 -12.54 -31.00
C ASP A 637 -21.35 -11.82 -31.91
N TRP A 638 -22.22 -12.56 -32.61
CA TRP A 638 -23.26 -11.99 -33.46
C TRP A 638 -24.32 -11.20 -32.69
N TYR A 639 -24.70 -11.64 -31.47
CA TYR A 639 -25.70 -10.93 -30.67
C TYR A 639 -25.15 -9.57 -30.25
N TRP A 640 -23.89 -9.56 -29.81
CA TRP A 640 -23.15 -8.37 -29.43
C TRP A 640 -22.84 -7.47 -30.63
N ASN A 641 -22.95 -7.95 -31.87
CA ASN A 641 -22.54 -7.24 -33.08
C ASN A 641 -21.03 -6.90 -33.08
N SER A 642 -20.22 -7.76 -32.46
CA SER A 642 -18.81 -7.51 -32.18
C SER A 642 -17.96 -7.34 -33.42
N THR A 643 -18.06 -8.24 -34.41
CA THR A 643 -17.24 -8.18 -35.63
C THR A 643 -17.50 -6.93 -36.46
N VAL A 644 -18.73 -6.43 -36.48
CA VAL A 644 -19.10 -5.18 -37.15
C VAL A 644 -18.49 -3.98 -36.43
N PHE A 645 -18.57 -3.94 -35.10
CA PHE A 645 -17.94 -2.89 -34.31
C PHE A 645 -16.42 -2.90 -34.47
N LEU A 646 -15.77 -4.06 -34.40
CA LEU A 646 -14.32 -4.19 -34.55
C LEU A 646 -13.84 -3.82 -35.96
N ALA A 647 -14.59 -4.17 -37.00
CA ALA A 647 -14.29 -3.73 -38.37
C ALA A 647 -14.35 -2.20 -38.49
N TRP A 648 -15.36 -1.55 -37.92
CA TRP A 648 -15.39 -0.08 -37.85
C TRP A 648 -14.23 0.48 -37.03
N LEU A 649 -13.93 -0.12 -35.88
CA LEU A 649 -12.86 0.30 -34.98
C LEU A 649 -11.51 0.34 -35.70
N PHE A 650 -11.23 -0.66 -36.53
CA PHE A 650 -9.96 -0.79 -37.24
C PHE A 650 -9.89 -0.07 -38.59
N ASN A 651 -11.03 0.29 -39.19
CA ASN A 651 -11.05 0.99 -40.48
C ASN A 651 -11.25 2.50 -40.36
N ASP A 652 -12.19 2.91 -39.49
CA ASP A 652 -12.84 4.22 -39.59
C ASP A 652 -12.74 5.04 -38.29
N SER A 653 -12.47 4.41 -37.14
CA SER A 653 -12.38 5.11 -35.86
C SER A 653 -11.18 6.09 -35.77
N PRO A 654 -11.23 7.09 -34.86
CA PRO A 654 -10.10 8.00 -34.63
C PRO A 654 -8.85 7.34 -34.05
N VAL A 655 -8.94 6.09 -33.59
CA VAL A 655 -7.85 5.34 -32.92
C VAL A 655 -7.41 4.10 -33.70
N LYS A 656 -7.87 3.94 -34.94
CA LYS A 656 -7.64 2.75 -35.78
C LYS A 656 -6.17 2.31 -35.91
N ASP A 657 -5.24 3.27 -35.86
CA ASP A 657 -3.82 3.02 -36.03
C ASP A 657 -3.12 2.54 -34.75
N THR A 658 -3.73 2.75 -33.57
CA THR A 658 -3.11 2.46 -32.27
C THR A 658 -3.91 1.49 -31.42
N VAL A 659 -5.24 1.41 -31.59
CA VAL A 659 -6.13 0.69 -30.69
C VAL A 659 -5.87 -0.82 -30.65
N VAL A 660 -5.95 -1.43 -29.47
CA VAL A 660 -5.98 -2.88 -29.29
C VAL A 660 -7.23 -3.32 -28.55
N VAL A 661 -7.66 -4.56 -28.81
CA VAL A 661 -8.80 -5.18 -28.12
C VAL A 661 -8.42 -6.53 -27.53
N ASN A 662 -8.99 -6.88 -26.38
CA ASN A 662 -8.87 -8.21 -25.79
C ASN A 662 -9.75 -9.23 -26.57
N ASP A 663 -9.91 -10.43 -26.01
CA ASP A 663 -10.59 -11.58 -26.60
C ASP A 663 -11.98 -11.90 -26.00
N ARG A 664 -12.64 -10.94 -25.35
CA ARG A 664 -13.93 -11.13 -24.66
C ARG A 664 -15.11 -10.51 -25.40
N TRP A 665 -15.25 -10.88 -26.67
CA TRP A 665 -16.25 -10.30 -27.60
C TRP A 665 -17.40 -11.25 -27.94
N GLY A 666 -17.50 -12.39 -27.28
CA GLY A 666 -18.57 -13.38 -27.44
C GLY A 666 -18.22 -14.73 -26.82
N ARG A 667 -19.23 -15.52 -26.49
CA ARG A 667 -19.05 -16.91 -26.08
C ARG A 667 -18.27 -17.69 -27.14
N GLY A 668 -17.16 -18.31 -26.73
CA GLY A 668 -16.27 -19.07 -27.62
C GLY A 668 -15.19 -18.23 -28.31
N ILE A 669 -15.11 -16.93 -28.05
CA ILE A 669 -14.07 -16.02 -28.56
C ILE A 669 -12.78 -16.02 -27.72
N PRO A 670 -12.81 -16.13 -26.37
CA PRO A 670 -11.60 -16.14 -25.57
C PRO A 670 -10.59 -17.22 -26.00
N CYS A 671 -9.30 -16.87 -26.03
CA CYS A 671 -8.19 -17.65 -26.61
C CYS A 671 -8.28 -17.96 -28.13
N HIS A 672 -9.21 -17.35 -28.87
CA HIS A 672 -9.40 -17.61 -30.30
C HIS A 672 -9.22 -16.36 -31.15
N HIS A 673 -9.84 -15.23 -30.77
CA HIS A 673 -9.78 -13.98 -31.55
C HIS A 673 -9.45 -12.76 -30.69
N GLY A 674 -9.12 -11.63 -31.32
CA GLY A 674 -8.76 -10.38 -30.64
C GLY A 674 -7.29 -10.00 -30.86
N SER A 675 -6.91 -8.77 -30.49
CA SER A 675 -5.53 -8.31 -30.66
C SER A 675 -4.57 -9.04 -29.70
N TYR A 676 -5.06 -9.45 -28.54
CA TYR A 676 -4.35 -10.26 -27.57
C TYR A 676 -5.36 -11.10 -26.77
N TYR A 677 -4.88 -12.22 -26.21
CA TYR A 677 -5.71 -13.14 -25.44
C TYR A 677 -5.65 -12.85 -23.94
N THR A 678 -6.79 -12.85 -23.29
CA THR A 678 -6.93 -12.88 -21.83
C THR A 678 -7.46 -14.22 -21.37
N CYS A 679 -8.17 -14.98 -22.21
CA CYS A 679 -8.66 -16.35 -21.96
C CYS A 679 -9.60 -16.51 -20.76
N THR A 680 -9.12 -16.27 -19.55
CA THR A 680 -9.85 -16.31 -18.27
C THR A 680 -9.32 -15.21 -17.35
N ASP A 681 -9.98 -14.97 -16.22
CA ASP A 681 -9.43 -14.10 -15.18
C ASP A 681 -8.07 -14.63 -14.69
N ARG A 682 -7.11 -13.72 -14.45
CA ARG A 682 -5.75 -14.05 -13.96
C ARG A 682 -5.04 -15.09 -14.83
N TYR A 683 -5.28 -15.07 -16.14
CA TYR A 683 -4.66 -16.01 -17.07
C TYR A 683 -3.15 -15.84 -17.07
N ASN A 684 -2.43 -16.85 -16.56
CA ASN A 684 -0.98 -16.95 -16.59
C ASN A 684 -0.63 -18.41 -16.93
N PRO A 685 -0.41 -18.75 -18.22
CA PRO A 685 -0.23 -20.13 -18.66
C PRO A 685 1.10 -20.75 -18.21
N GLY A 686 2.04 -19.95 -17.68
CA GLY A 686 3.36 -20.44 -17.24
C GLY A 686 4.27 -20.96 -18.36
N VAL A 687 3.83 -20.89 -19.61
CA VAL A 687 4.56 -21.32 -20.81
C VAL A 687 4.34 -20.34 -21.95
N LEU A 688 5.31 -20.26 -22.87
CA LEU A 688 5.25 -19.38 -24.04
C LEU A 688 4.04 -19.71 -24.93
N GLN A 689 3.26 -18.68 -25.24
CA GLN A 689 2.11 -18.78 -26.14
C GLN A 689 2.46 -18.34 -27.57
N PRO A 690 1.79 -18.90 -28.59
CA PRO A 690 2.00 -18.53 -29.99
C PRO A 690 1.39 -17.16 -30.34
N HIS A 691 0.37 -16.71 -29.59
CA HIS A 691 -0.30 -15.43 -29.76
C HIS A 691 -0.01 -14.52 -28.57
N LYS A 692 -0.05 -13.19 -28.78
CA LYS A 692 0.08 -12.23 -27.69
C LYS A 692 -1.04 -12.44 -26.68
N TRP A 693 -0.72 -12.32 -25.39
CA TRP A 693 -1.68 -12.45 -24.31
C TRP A 693 -1.41 -11.45 -23.18
N GLU A 694 -2.36 -11.30 -22.27
CA GLU A 694 -2.30 -10.38 -21.14
C GLU A 694 -2.76 -11.08 -19.84
N ASN A 695 -1.91 -11.05 -18.81
CA ASN A 695 -2.25 -11.44 -17.45
C ASN A 695 -3.01 -10.29 -16.77
N CYS A 696 -4.33 -10.34 -16.84
CA CYS A 696 -5.19 -9.43 -16.11
C CYS A 696 -5.36 -9.91 -14.66
N MET A 697 -4.76 -9.21 -13.69
CA MET A 697 -4.67 -9.66 -12.29
C MET A 697 -4.93 -8.53 -11.28
N THR A 698 -5.00 -8.85 -9.98
CA THR A 698 -5.38 -7.91 -8.91
C THR A 698 -4.30 -7.78 -7.82
N LEU A 699 -4.07 -6.56 -7.32
CA LEU A 699 -3.24 -6.33 -6.13
C LEU A 699 -3.88 -6.88 -4.85
N ASP A 700 -5.20 -6.73 -4.72
CA ASP A 700 -5.99 -7.44 -3.72
C ASP A 700 -6.18 -8.89 -4.20
N ARG A 701 -5.83 -9.87 -3.38
CA ARG A 701 -5.88 -11.29 -3.73
C ARG A 701 -7.30 -11.80 -4.00
N HIS A 702 -8.32 -11.08 -3.54
CA HIS A 702 -9.70 -11.56 -3.48
C HIS A 702 -10.67 -10.79 -4.38
N SER A 703 -10.39 -9.53 -4.73
CA SER A 703 -11.37 -8.65 -5.38
C SER A 703 -10.75 -7.73 -6.42
N TRP A 704 -11.53 -7.33 -7.43
CA TRP A 704 -11.16 -6.25 -8.34
C TRP A 704 -11.54 -4.89 -7.76
N GLY A 705 -12.76 -4.78 -7.22
CA GLY A 705 -13.24 -3.60 -6.50
C GLY A 705 -12.60 -3.43 -5.12
N TYR A 706 -12.66 -2.21 -4.58
CA TYR A 706 -12.17 -1.90 -3.23
C TYR A 706 -12.97 -2.65 -2.15
N ARG A 707 -12.27 -3.29 -1.23
CA ARG A 707 -12.83 -3.89 -0.01
C ARG A 707 -12.33 -3.11 1.20
N ARG A 708 -13.25 -2.53 1.95
CA ARG A 708 -12.90 -1.76 3.16
C ARG A 708 -12.32 -2.66 4.25
N ASN A 709 -12.75 -3.93 4.31
CA ASN A 709 -12.32 -4.92 5.29
C ASN A 709 -11.02 -5.68 4.94
N SER A 710 -10.31 -5.29 3.89
CA SER A 710 -9.03 -5.93 3.55
C SER A 710 -7.96 -5.68 4.60
N ARG A 711 -7.15 -6.71 4.86
CA ARG A 711 -5.96 -6.65 5.73
C ARG A 711 -4.67 -6.61 4.90
N VAL A 712 -3.53 -6.31 5.53
CA VAL A 712 -2.23 -6.32 4.81
C VAL A 712 -1.96 -7.65 4.10
N ALA A 713 -2.36 -8.78 4.69
CA ALA A 713 -2.18 -10.12 4.13
C ALA A 713 -2.99 -10.38 2.85
N ASP A 714 -4.07 -9.63 2.64
CA ASP A 714 -4.93 -9.74 1.47
C ASP A 714 -4.31 -9.07 0.23
N TYR A 715 -3.21 -8.34 0.39
CA TYR A 715 -2.51 -7.68 -0.72
C TYR A 715 -1.27 -8.48 -1.14
N LEU A 716 -0.94 -8.39 -2.43
CA LEU A 716 0.35 -8.86 -2.93
C LEU A 716 1.51 -8.11 -2.26
N THR A 717 2.58 -8.81 -1.92
CA THR A 717 3.84 -8.18 -1.55
C THR A 717 4.56 -7.65 -2.79
N PRO A 718 5.57 -6.78 -2.66
CA PRO A 718 6.37 -6.33 -3.82
C PRO A 718 7.03 -7.49 -4.55
N LEU A 719 7.50 -8.49 -3.81
CA LEU A 719 8.10 -9.70 -4.38
C LEU A 719 7.07 -10.55 -5.13
N ASP A 720 5.85 -10.73 -4.59
CA ASP A 720 4.79 -11.44 -5.30
C ASP A 720 4.46 -10.75 -6.63
N LEU A 721 4.35 -9.42 -6.63
CA LEU A 721 4.04 -8.63 -7.81
C LEU A 721 5.15 -8.72 -8.88
N ILE A 722 6.43 -8.61 -8.49
CA ILE A 722 7.56 -8.75 -9.41
C ILE A 722 7.66 -10.19 -9.94
N THR A 723 7.32 -11.19 -9.12
CA THR A 723 7.29 -12.60 -9.53
C THR A 723 6.26 -12.82 -10.63
N GLU A 724 5.02 -12.36 -10.43
CA GLU A 724 3.96 -12.48 -11.45
C GLU A 724 4.34 -11.76 -12.76
N MET A 725 4.93 -10.57 -12.66
CA MET A 725 5.41 -9.83 -13.83
C MET A 725 6.53 -10.59 -14.56
N ALA A 726 7.55 -11.08 -13.85
CA ALA A 726 8.68 -11.80 -14.45
C ALA A 726 8.21 -13.07 -15.18
N MET A 727 7.30 -13.83 -14.57
CA MET A 727 6.64 -14.99 -15.17
C MET A 727 5.89 -14.61 -16.45
N THR A 728 5.04 -13.59 -16.36
CA THR A 728 4.17 -13.15 -17.44
C THR A 728 4.98 -12.73 -18.67
N ILE A 729 5.95 -11.84 -18.49
CA ILE A 729 6.73 -11.26 -19.61
C ILE A 729 7.65 -12.30 -20.25
N SER A 730 8.25 -13.19 -19.45
CA SER A 730 9.14 -14.25 -19.96
C SER A 730 8.36 -15.27 -20.81
N CYS A 731 7.06 -15.43 -20.56
CA CYS A 731 6.12 -16.25 -21.33
C CYS A 731 5.38 -15.48 -22.45
N GLY A 732 5.79 -14.23 -22.74
CA GLY A 732 5.31 -13.44 -23.87
C GLY A 732 4.12 -12.54 -23.58
N GLY A 733 3.61 -12.55 -22.36
CA GLY A 733 2.45 -11.77 -21.96
C GLY A 733 2.78 -10.30 -21.68
N ASN A 734 1.74 -9.47 -21.66
CA ASN A 734 1.72 -8.24 -20.87
C ASN A 734 1.06 -8.53 -19.52
N ILE A 735 1.35 -7.76 -18.47
CA ILE A 735 0.62 -7.79 -17.20
C ILE A 735 -0.23 -6.53 -17.07
N LEU A 736 -1.49 -6.70 -16.67
CA LEU A 736 -2.44 -5.63 -16.41
C LEU A 736 -2.85 -5.72 -14.92
N ILE A 737 -2.35 -4.78 -14.12
CA ILE A 737 -2.35 -4.81 -12.65
C ILE A 737 -3.53 -3.99 -12.13
N ASN A 738 -4.53 -4.64 -11.56
CA ASN A 738 -5.69 -3.95 -11.00
C ASN A 738 -5.45 -3.38 -9.60
N ALA A 739 -5.81 -2.11 -9.42
CA ALA A 739 -6.04 -1.46 -8.15
C ALA A 739 -7.52 -1.04 -8.05
N GLY A 740 -8.19 -1.33 -6.93
CA GLY A 740 -9.58 -0.94 -6.69
C GLY A 740 -9.65 0.37 -5.92
N PRO A 741 -10.06 1.50 -6.53
CA PRO A 741 -10.18 2.78 -5.84
C PRO A 741 -11.42 2.83 -4.95
N THR A 742 -11.33 3.64 -3.88
CA THR A 742 -12.40 3.89 -2.92
C THR A 742 -13.52 4.73 -3.54
N HIS A 743 -14.75 4.69 -3.00
CA HIS A 743 -15.89 5.45 -3.56
C HIS A 743 -15.69 6.99 -3.58
N ASP A 744 -14.79 7.49 -2.74
CA ASP A 744 -14.41 8.89 -2.67
C ASP A 744 -13.21 9.23 -3.58
N GLY A 745 -12.70 8.30 -4.40
CA GLY A 745 -11.76 8.57 -5.48
C GLY A 745 -10.28 8.38 -5.19
N ARG A 746 -9.92 7.74 -4.07
CA ARG A 746 -8.51 7.48 -3.70
C ARG A 746 -8.06 6.11 -4.17
N ILE A 747 -6.80 6.00 -4.55
CA ILE A 747 -6.12 4.71 -4.59
C ILE A 747 -5.65 4.41 -3.16
N PRO A 748 -6.05 3.27 -2.54
CA PRO A 748 -5.64 2.95 -1.18
C PRO A 748 -4.11 3.02 -1.02
N PRO A 749 -3.57 3.64 0.06
CA PRO A 749 -2.13 3.86 0.21
C PRO A 749 -1.27 2.59 0.09
N ILE A 750 -1.78 1.46 0.56
CA ILE A 750 -1.10 0.16 0.41
C ILE A 750 -0.97 -0.27 -1.06
N MET A 751 -1.98 -0.02 -1.89
CA MET A 751 -1.93 -0.31 -3.33
C MET A 751 -1.01 0.67 -4.04
N GLU A 752 -1.08 1.97 -3.71
CA GLU A 752 -0.16 2.98 -4.24
C GLU A 752 1.30 2.62 -3.94
N GLU A 753 1.59 2.18 -2.71
CA GLU A 753 2.92 1.73 -2.31
C GLU A 753 3.43 0.57 -3.18
N ARG A 754 2.60 -0.46 -3.43
CA ARG A 754 2.99 -1.57 -4.34
C ARG A 754 3.30 -1.09 -5.75
N LEU A 755 2.49 -0.18 -6.28
CA LEU A 755 2.72 0.39 -7.60
C LEU A 755 4.05 1.16 -7.65
N ARG A 756 4.32 2.03 -6.67
CA ARG A 756 5.59 2.79 -6.60
C ARG A 756 6.80 1.89 -6.36
N GLN A 757 6.68 0.82 -5.58
CA GLN A 757 7.75 -0.16 -5.35
C GLN A 757 8.09 -0.91 -6.64
N LEU A 758 7.07 -1.33 -7.40
CA LEU A 758 7.26 -1.90 -8.74
C LEU A 758 8.00 -0.92 -9.66
N GLY A 759 7.57 0.35 -9.72
CA GLY A 759 8.23 1.36 -10.54
C GLY A 759 9.66 1.68 -10.10
N SER A 760 9.94 1.65 -8.79
CA SER A 760 11.31 1.78 -8.25
C SER A 760 12.21 0.66 -8.75
N TRP A 761 11.70 -0.57 -8.79
CA TRP A 761 12.43 -1.71 -9.36
C TRP A 761 12.63 -1.57 -10.88
N LEU A 762 11.59 -1.14 -11.61
CA LEU A 762 11.63 -0.94 -13.06
C LEU A 762 12.55 0.20 -13.50
N ASN A 763 12.77 1.21 -12.64
CA ASN A 763 13.72 2.28 -12.94
C ASN A 763 15.17 1.77 -13.06
N ILE A 764 15.50 0.67 -12.37
CA ILE A 764 16.81 0.01 -12.45
C ILE A 764 16.79 -1.11 -13.50
N ASN A 765 15.73 -1.91 -13.50
CA ASN A 765 15.68 -3.20 -14.21
C ASN A 765 14.83 -3.18 -15.50
N GLY A 766 14.29 -2.02 -15.88
CA GLY A 766 13.33 -1.87 -16.98
C GLY A 766 13.85 -2.31 -18.35
N ASP A 767 15.16 -2.34 -18.58
CA ASP A 767 15.77 -2.84 -19.81
C ASP A 767 15.45 -4.31 -20.08
N ALA A 768 15.30 -5.12 -19.02
CA ALA A 768 14.91 -6.53 -19.12
C ALA A 768 13.41 -6.74 -19.33
N VAL A 769 12.62 -5.67 -19.25
CA VAL A 769 11.15 -5.69 -19.33
C VAL A 769 10.72 -5.08 -20.65
N TYR A 770 10.94 -3.77 -20.81
CA TYR A 770 10.37 -3.01 -21.91
C TYR A 770 11.01 -3.34 -23.26
N ASP A 771 10.16 -3.52 -24.26
CA ASP A 771 10.54 -3.93 -25.62
C ASP A 771 11.31 -5.26 -25.67
N SER A 772 11.33 -6.02 -24.57
CA SER A 772 11.94 -7.34 -24.52
C SER A 772 11.05 -8.39 -25.21
N ARG A 773 11.64 -9.53 -25.51
CA ARG A 773 10.96 -10.71 -26.05
C ARG A 773 11.27 -11.94 -25.20
N PRO A 774 10.36 -12.93 -25.14
CA PRO A 774 10.67 -14.23 -24.55
C PRO A 774 11.96 -14.80 -25.14
N TRP A 775 12.85 -15.26 -24.28
CA TRP A 775 14.00 -16.02 -24.74
C TRP A 775 13.60 -17.47 -25.08
N ILE A 776 14.49 -18.23 -25.72
CA ILE A 776 14.19 -19.63 -26.15
C ILE A 776 13.84 -20.58 -25.00
N HIS A 777 14.30 -20.23 -23.78
CA HIS A 777 13.87 -20.82 -22.51
C HIS A 777 13.21 -19.73 -21.67
N GLN A 778 12.02 -20.00 -21.12
CA GLN A 778 11.27 -19.03 -20.28
C GLN A 778 11.86 -18.93 -18.87
N ASN A 779 12.35 -20.05 -18.32
CA ASN A 779 12.94 -20.13 -17.00
C ASN A 779 14.17 -21.04 -16.97
N ASP A 780 14.94 -20.98 -15.89
CA ASP A 780 16.12 -21.82 -15.74
C ASP A 780 15.78 -23.25 -15.32
N SER A 781 16.54 -24.20 -15.84
CA SER A 781 16.36 -25.63 -15.62
C SER A 781 17.00 -26.15 -14.33
N VAL A 782 17.84 -25.36 -13.66
CA VAL A 782 18.57 -25.76 -12.45
C VAL A 782 18.16 -24.90 -11.26
N THR A 783 18.11 -23.58 -11.41
CA THR A 783 17.77 -22.66 -10.31
C THR A 783 16.33 -22.18 -10.44
N PRO A 784 15.42 -22.55 -9.50
CA PRO A 784 14.04 -22.06 -9.53
C PRO A 784 13.99 -20.55 -9.28
N GLY A 785 12.97 -19.89 -9.84
CA GLY A 785 12.80 -18.44 -9.68
C GLY A 785 13.75 -17.60 -10.55
N VAL A 786 14.32 -18.19 -11.60
CA VAL A 786 15.06 -17.47 -12.64
C VAL A 786 14.25 -17.47 -13.93
N TRP A 787 13.90 -16.30 -14.42
CA TRP A 787 13.08 -16.09 -15.62
C TRP A 787 13.85 -15.31 -16.68
N PHE A 788 13.65 -15.63 -17.97
CA PHE A 788 14.44 -15.05 -19.05
C PHE A 788 13.64 -14.21 -20.04
N THR A 789 14.22 -13.06 -20.37
CA THR A 789 13.81 -12.22 -21.49
C THR A 789 15.03 -11.92 -22.37
N SER A 790 14.82 -11.31 -23.53
CA SER A 790 15.90 -10.93 -24.46
C SER A 790 15.58 -9.64 -25.19
N LYS A 791 16.63 -8.86 -25.54
CA LYS A 791 16.52 -7.63 -26.34
C LYS A 791 17.78 -7.50 -27.20
N GLY A 792 17.62 -7.54 -28.52
CA GLY A 792 18.76 -7.66 -29.42
C GLY A 792 19.55 -8.94 -29.15
N ASP A 793 20.87 -8.80 -28.97
CA ASP A 793 21.78 -9.92 -28.65
C ASP A 793 21.94 -10.17 -27.13
N GLU A 794 21.26 -9.38 -26.29
CA GLU A 794 21.30 -9.52 -24.83
C GLU A 794 20.19 -10.46 -24.34
N VAL A 795 20.56 -11.33 -23.40
CA VAL A 795 19.66 -12.19 -22.63
C VAL A 795 19.68 -11.73 -21.18
N PHE A 796 18.50 -11.52 -20.61
CA PHE A 796 18.33 -11.08 -19.24
C PHE A 796 17.84 -12.25 -18.39
N ALA A 797 18.47 -12.51 -17.26
CA ALA A 797 18.00 -13.43 -16.24
C ALA A 797 17.47 -12.64 -15.04
N ILE A 798 16.15 -12.64 -14.85
CA ILE A 798 15.47 -12.06 -13.69
C ILE A 798 15.49 -13.11 -12.57
N VAL A 799 16.26 -12.83 -11.52
CA VAL A 799 16.53 -13.70 -10.39
C VAL A 799 15.71 -13.23 -9.18
N LEU A 800 14.72 -14.03 -8.78
CA LEU A 800 13.74 -13.69 -7.73
C LEU A 800 14.23 -13.99 -6.30
N SER A 801 15.42 -14.56 -6.16
CA SER A 801 16.02 -14.86 -4.86
C SER A 801 17.53 -14.80 -4.97
N TRP A 802 18.17 -14.07 -4.06
CA TRP A 802 19.62 -13.94 -4.09
C TRP A 802 20.27 -15.32 -3.90
N PRO A 803 21.24 -15.71 -4.75
CA PRO A 803 21.83 -17.04 -4.68
C PRO A 803 22.61 -17.25 -3.38
N LYS A 804 22.51 -18.45 -2.80
CA LYS A 804 23.32 -18.83 -1.63
C LYS A 804 24.82 -18.74 -1.97
N ASN A 805 25.62 -18.22 -1.03
CA ASN A 805 27.06 -18.02 -1.18
C ASN A 805 27.43 -17.15 -2.41
N ASP A 806 26.51 -16.29 -2.86
CA ASP A 806 26.69 -15.40 -4.01
C ASP A 806 26.99 -16.13 -5.34
N VAL A 807 26.60 -17.41 -5.49
CA VAL A 807 26.84 -18.19 -6.72
C VAL A 807 25.52 -18.66 -7.35
N LEU A 808 25.18 -18.06 -8.50
CA LEU A 808 24.04 -18.46 -9.32
C LEU A 808 24.43 -19.58 -10.28
N ASN A 809 23.65 -20.67 -10.30
CA ASN A 809 23.84 -21.77 -11.25
C ASN A 809 22.78 -21.71 -12.35
N LEU A 810 23.18 -21.54 -13.60
CA LEU A 810 22.29 -21.53 -14.76
C LEU A 810 22.46 -22.82 -15.56
N GLY A 811 21.37 -23.55 -15.75
CA GLY A 811 21.31 -24.76 -16.57
C GLY A 811 20.86 -24.52 -18.00
N SER A 812 20.11 -23.43 -18.24
CA SER A 812 19.53 -23.13 -19.55
C SER A 812 20.46 -22.28 -20.45
N VAL A 813 21.58 -21.77 -19.90
CA VAL A 813 22.54 -20.88 -20.58
C VAL A 813 23.93 -21.53 -20.65
N VAL A 814 24.56 -21.45 -21.82
CA VAL A 814 25.93 -21.92 -22.08
C VAL A 814 26.80 -20.74 -22.53
N SER A 815 27.92 -20.54 -21.85
CA SER A 815 28.90 -19.51 -22.21
C SER A 815 29.65 -19.85 -23.50
N THR A 816 30.10 -18.83 -24.22
CA THR A 816 31.00 -18.92 -25.37
C THR A 816 32.28 -18.08 -25.11
N PRO A 817 33.30 -18.12 -25.99
CA PRO A 817 34.48 -17.28 -25.86
C PRO A 817 34.20 -15.77 -25.86
N THR A 818 33.05 -15.33 -26.37
CA THR A 818 32.64 -13.91 -26.41
C THR A 818 31.60 -13.57 -25.35
N THR A 819 31.44 -14.42 -24.32
CA THR A 819 30.45 -14.16 -23.26
C THR A 819 30.87 -12.99 -22.39
N HIS A 820 29.96 -12.03 -22.25
CA HIS A 820 30.05 -10.95 -21.28
C HIS A 820 28.84 -11.00 -20.36
N LEU A 821 29.08 -10.78 -19.05
CA LEU A 821 28.06 -10.78 -18.02
C LEU A 821 28.14 -9.49 -17.22
N SER A 822 26.99 -8.91 -16.89
CA SER A 822 26.87 -7.82 -15.92
C SER A 822 25.58 -7.97 -15.13
N ILE A 823 25.37 -7.12 -14.11
CA ILE A 823 24.11 -7.07 -13.34
C ILE A 823 23.59 -5.65 -13.33
N LEU A 824 22.29 -5.48 -13.55
CA LEU A 824 21.65 -4.16 -13.50
C LEU A 824 21.72 -3.60 -12.07
N GLY A 825 21.97 -2.31 -11.95
CA GLY A 825 22.16 -1.65 -10.65
C GLY A 825 23.58 -1.79 -10.07
N TYR A 826 24.54 -2.40 -10.78
CA TYR A 826 25.95 -2.46 -10.39
C TYR A 826 26.83 -1.68 -11.37
N HIS A 827 27.23 -0.49 -10.94
CA HIS A 827 27.95 0.47 -11.78
C HIS A 827 29.21 1.00 -11.12
N GLU A 828 30.19 1.32 -11.96
CA GLU A 828 31.36 2.13 -11.62
C GLU A 828 31.51 3.23 -12.67
N ASN A 829 31.58 4.50 -12.24
CA ASN A 829 31.62 5.65 -13.15
C ASN A 829 30.52 5.62 -14.23
N ASN A 830 29.31 5.17 -13.86
CA ASN A 830 28.15 4.94 -14.74
C ASN A 830 28.29 3.81 -15.79
N ILE A 831 29.33 2.98 -15.70
CA ILE A 831 29.53 1.81 -16.59
C ILE A 831 29.17 0.53 -15.82
N ARG A 832 28.44 -0.40 -16.46
CA ARG A 832 28.11 -1.71 -15.88
C ARG A 832 29.39 -2.51 -15.64
N ARG A 833 29.58 -3.03 -14.43
CA ARG A 833 30.74 -3.88 -14.11
C ARG A 833 30.55 -5.30 -14.65
N ASN A 834 31.65 -5.88 -15.14
CA ASN A 834 31.66 -7.27 -15.60
C ASN A 834 31.62 -8.23 -14.40
N LEU A 835 30.84 -9.30 -14.53
CA LEU A 835 30.82 -10.40 -13.56
C LEU A 835 31.77 -11.52 -13.96
N HIS A 836 32.33 -12.19 -12.94
CA HIS A 836 33.08 -13.42 -13.14
C HIS A 836 32.14 -14.62 -13.27
N PHE A 837 32.49 -15.55 -14.16
CA PHE A 837 31.78 -16.81 -14.29
C PHE A 837 32.73 -17.97 -14.51
N LYS A 838 32.28 -19.16 -14.12
CA LYS A 838 32.92 -20.44 -14.44
C LYS A 838 31.99 -21.24 -15.34
N SER A 839 32.54 -21.75 -16.44
CA SER A 839 31.81 -22.65 -17.33
C SER A 839 32.09 -24.10 -16.93
N ALA A 840 31.04 -24.87 -16.71
CA ALA A 840 31.11 -26.31 -16.55
C ALA A 840 30.32 -26.99 -17.68
N ILE A 841 30.59 -28.28 -17.94
CA ILE A 841 29.87 -29.04 -18.96
C ILE A 841 28.36 -29.00 -18.63
N LYS A 842 27.57 -28.26 -19.44
CA LYS A 842 26.13 -28.01 -19.33
C LYS A 842 25.64 -27.04 -18.23
N ARG A 843 26.52 -26.27 -17.57
CA ARG A 843 26.11 -25.28 -16.57
C ARG A 843 27.01 -24.04 -16.59
N MET A 844 26.42 -22.87 -16.39
CA MET A 844 27.17 -21.63 -16.15
C MET A 844 27.03 -21.22 -14.68
N GLN A 845 28.15 -21.03 -13.99
CA GLN A 845 28.18 -20.51 -12.63
C GLN A 845 28.54 -19.04 -12.66
N VAL A 846 27.63 -18.18 -12.25
CA VAL A 846 27.84 -16.73 -12.18
C VAL A 846 28.13 -16.35 -10.73
N VAL A 847 29.24 -15.67 -10.49
CA VAL A 847 29.60 -15.16 -9.17
C VAL A 847 29.04 -13.74 -9.05
N PHE A 848 28.15 -13.54 -8.08
CA PHE A 848 27.55 -12.24 -7.79
C PHE A 848 28.54 -11.41 -6.97
N PRO A 849 28.55 -10.07 -7.14
CA PRO A 849 29.27 -9.19 -6.22
C PRO A 849 28.54 -9.18 -4.86
N PRO A 850 29.13 -8.61 -3.80
CA PRO A 850 28.41 -8.38 -2.56
C PRO A 850 27.05 -7.72 -2.80
N MET A 851 26.00 -8.27 -2.22
CA MET A 851 24.63 -7.75 -2.37
C MET A 851 24.50 -6.27 -1.95
N SER A 852 25.34 -5.84 -1.00
CA SER A 852 25.48 -4.46 -0.55
C SER A 852 25.81 -3.45 -1.66
N ASP A 853 26.44 -3.92 -2.73
CA ASP A 853 26.91 -3.08 -3.82
C ASP A 853 25.90 -3.00 -4.97
N ILE A 854 24.78 -3.73 -4.86
CA ILE A 854 23.72 -3.78 -5.87
C ILE A 854 22.58 -2.85 -5.50
N ASN A 855 22.28 -1.92 -6.40
CA ASN A 855 21.23 -0.95 -6.21
C ASN A 855 19.88 -1.48 -6.71
N SER A 856 19.46 -2.67 -6.28
CA SER A 856 18.17 -3.31 -6.65
C SER A 856 17.64 -4.18 -5.52
N GLN A 857 16.31 -4.23 -5.38
CA GLN A 857 15.61 -4.95 -4.30
C GLN A 857 14.59 -5.93 -4.83
N TRP A 858 14.19 -6.89 -4.00
CA TRP A 858 13.24 -7.97 -4.28
C TRP A 858 13.68 -8.96 -5.37
N ALA A 859 14.18 -8.49 -6.51
CA ALA A 859 14.74 -9.28 -7.59
C ALA A 859 15.92 -8.57 -8.28
N TRP A 860 16.75 -9.34 -8.97
CA TRP A 860 17.99 -8.86 -9.62
C TRP A 860 18.07 -9.34 -11.06
N VAL A 861 18.74 -8.57 -11.92
CA VAL A 861 18.81 -8.89 -13.35
C VAL A 861 20.25 -9.04 -13.80
N VAL A 862 20.62 -10.26 -14.18
CA VAL A 862 21.89 -10.55 -14.86
C VAL A 862 21.71 -10.33 -16.36
N VAL A 863 22.56 -9.50 -16.96
CA VAL A 863 22.60 -9.25 -18.40
C VAL A 863 23.72 -10.08 -19.01
N MET A 864 23.42 -10.79 -20.10
CA MET A 864 24.32 -11.74 -20.72
C MET A 864 24.34 -11.51 -22.23
N SER A 865 25.53 -11.37 -22.82
CA SER A 865 25.71 -11.32 -24.28
C SER A 865 26.71 -12.38 -24.72
N GLY A 866 26.66 -12.77 -26.00
CA GLY A 866 27.53 -13.82 -26.52
C GLY A 866 27.31 -15.17 -25.85
N VAL A 867 26.08 -15.51 -25.48
CA VAL A 867 25.69 -16.80 -24.86
C VAL A 867 24.88 -17.66 -25.84
N LYS A 868 24.82 -18.97 -25.60
CA LYS A 868 23.99 -19.91 -26.35
C LYS A 868 23.02 -20.64 -25.42
N PRO A 869 21.83 -21.02 -25.89
CA PRO A 869 20.94 -21.86 -25.10
C PRO A 869 21.52 -23.27 -24.94
N ALA A 870 21.31 -23.87 -23.77
CA ALA A 870 21.55 -25.30 -23.60
C ALA A 870 20.61 -26.10 -24.51
N SER A 871 21.10 -27.20 -25.08
CA SER A 871 20.28 -28.07 -25.94
C SER A 871 19.09 -28.62 -25.16
N ARG A 872 17.87 -28.45 -25.72
CA ARG A 872 16.66 -29.07 -25.16
C ARG A 872 16.87 -30.59 -25.05
N PRO A 873 16.47 -31.24 -23.95
CA PRO A 873 16.28 -32.69 -23.98
C PRO A 873 15.31 -32.98 -25.13
N SER A 874 15.68 -33.90 -26.02
CA SER A 874 14.78 -34.39 -27.07
C SER A 874 13.48 -34.83 -26.43
N LEU A 875 12.36 -34.19 -26.76
CA LEU A 875 11.04 -34.73 -26.48
C LEU A 875 11.02 -36.16 -27.04
N PRO A 876 10.59 -37.19 -26.28
CA PRO A 876 10.36 -38.50 -26.86
C PRO A 876 9.39 -38.35 -28.04
N PRO A 877 9.61 -39.05 -29.15
CA PRO A 877 8.78 -38.91 -30.34
C PRO A 877 7.32 -39.15 -29.97
N LYS A 878 6.45 -38.18 -30.31
CA LYS A 878 5.00 -38.34 -30.23
C LYS A 878 4.63 -39.64 -30.96
N ILE A 879 4.19 -40.64 -30.21
CA ILE A 879 3.45 -41.76 -30.78
C ILE A 879 2.15 -41.16 -31.29
N MET A 880 2.04 -41.02 -32.61
CA MET A 880 0.76 -40.83 -33.28
C MET A 880 -0.06 -42.08 -33.02
N SER A 881 -1.08 -41.99 -32.17
CA SER A 881 -2.25 -42.86 -32.29
C SER A 881 -3.39 -42.02 -32.83
N PHE A 882 -3.62 -42.16 -34.14
CA PHE A 882 -4.94 -41.91 -34.71
C PHE A 882 -5.94 -42.86 -34.04
N ASN A 883 -7.08 -42.32 -33.63
CA ASN A 883 -8.38 -42.96 -33.78
C ASN A 883 -9.47 -41.92 -33.52
N THR A 884 -10.09 -41.46 -34.60
CA THR A 884 -11.50 -41.08 -34.68
C THR A 884 -12.35 -42.33 -34.91
N PRO A 885 -13.69 -42.30 -34.76
CA PRO A 885 -14.56 -41.16 -34.42
C PRO A 885 -14.95 -41.09 -32.94
#